data_AF-A0A973G305-F1
#
_entry.id   AF-A0A973G305-F1
#
_cell.length_a   1.000
_cell.length_b   1.000
_cell.length_c   1.000
_cell.angle_alpha   90.00
_cell.angle_beta   90.00
_cell.angle_gamma   90.00
#
_symmetry.space_group_name_H-M   'P 1'
#
loop_
_entity.id
_entity.type
_entity.pdbx_description
1 polymer ?
#
loop_
_entity_poly.entity_id
_entity_poly.type
_entity_poly.pdbx_seq_one_letter_code
_entity_poly.pdbx_strand_id
1 'polypeptide(L)'
;MKEHKRGYLFEVSWEVCNKVGGIYTVVSSKIRDAVKNYGERYFLLGPDLKTNPDFEETDEDCWVRMREATAIKEIPCRFGRWKIPGEPKVILVGFGKKYDREQLLYRLWEDFGVDSIAGGWDYVEPVMFSYACGEVIETVYNILVRPHGMPAVAQFHEWMCGAGLLFLKKKVPEMGGVFTTHATILGRTLAGSGVDIYTVMENLSPQIEAGAHNIKAKYSMELASVREADCFTTVSEITASEAKNFLGRYPDIITPNGLDMDRISDLAADRKPALSAREKLLSAASRCLKKDFPANTKIMVISGRYEFHNKGIDVFLDALSRLDKEINKDQVILAFLFVISGHMDLIPGLQCDHPRPEGVPPIATHRLNNEAHDPILQACNRLGLMNSGHNRVSIIFDPAYLNGHDGLINMTYYEALSGCDLGVFPSYYEPWGYTPLESLAHAVPTITTDQAGFGLWVQQIAGEGDGVMLLKRKGVKINFIEENLYTLFKEFLSWSDTEMEERRKGARRVALKANWKDFFKFYLKAYDKAIAVSHERAEKLTLIDYRVERKYVFAGAVSTQPHFRAFTAVVNLPLKIERLRELAYNLWWTWHPKARSLYISLDPKLWQEMGNNPVRMLETVSPEKLLEATENTTYMTQYTQILQQFDEYMNDRTPNEKIQVSPAIKWSSPVAYFSAEYGLHEIIPVYSGGLGTLSGDHLKTASDLNIPLVGIGLLYKNGYFRQIIDKNGYQVAEYPESDFSIMPVQILRDDAGNEVQINLELPGRTLYANIWEVKVGRVSLYLINTDVLGNTLQDKKITERLYPADQRIRIEQEILLGMGGVRLIKKLGIRPRVYHINEGHSAFLIFERIAGLMTEEGLTLDEATEVVRGSTVFTTHTPVEAGIERFPKDMMEYYFTSFVKKT
;
A
#
# COMPACT_ATOMS: atom_id res chain seq x y z
N MET A 1 -17.73 -17.79 41.15
CA MET A 1 -16.71 -17.86 40.08
C MET A 1 -17.43 -17.89 38.74
N LYS A 2 -17.52 -16.76 38.03
CA LYS A 2 -18.21 -16.70 36.73
C LYS A 2 -17.25 -17.16 35.64
N GLU A 3 -17.57 -18.27 34.98
CA GLU A 3 -16.86 -18.82 33.82
C GLU A 3 -16.55 -17.74 32.78
N HIS A 4 -15.26 -17.52 32.47
CA HIS A 4 -14.86 -16.73 31.31
C HIS A 4 -15.12 -17.54 30.03
N LYS A 5 -16.20 -17.19 29.32
CA LYS A 5 -16.76 -17.93 28.18
C LYS A 5 -16.08 -17.69 26.83
N ARG A 6 -15.05 -16.84 26.73
CA ARG A 6 -14.38 -16.48 25.47
C ARG A 6 -12.93 -16.98 25.41
N GLY A 7 -12.39 -17.04 24.19
CA GLY A 7 -11.04 -17.50 23.88
C GLY A 7 -9.92 -16.58 24.37
N TYR A 8 -8.83 -16.49 23.62
CA TYR A 8 -7.72 -15.56 23.89
C TYR A 8 -7.84 -14.28 23.07
N LEU A 9 -7.45 -13.15 23.65
CA LEU A 9 -7.39 -11.86 22.96
C LEU A 9 -5.99 -11.26 23.12
N PHE A 10 -5.34 -11.02 22.00
CA PHE A 10 -4.10 -10.24 21.91
C PHE A 10 -4.45 -8.89 21.29
N GLU A 11 -4.02 -7.80 21.90
CA GLU A 11 -4.28 -6.45 21.38
C GLU A 11 -2.98 -5.64 21.34
N VAL A 12 -2.62 -5.19 20.15
CA VAL A 12 -1.32 -4.60 19.82
C VAL A 12 -1.52 -3.12 19.48
N SER A 13 -0.79 -2.26 20.19
CA SER A 13 -0.72 -0.85 19.89
C SER A 13 0.62 -0.27 20.33
N TRP A 14 1.14 0.68 19.53
CA TRP A 14 2.31 1.48 19.91
C TRP A 14 2.10 2.25 21.21
N GLU A 15 0.84 2.50 21.58
CA GLU A 15 0.46 3.32 22.73
C GLU A 15 0.19 2.51 24.03
N VAL A 16 0.41 1.19 24.02
CA VAL A 16 0.35 0.38 25.26
C VAL A 16 1.51 0.77 26.17
N CYS A 17 1.21 1.19 27.41
CA CYS A 17 2.18 1.75 28.36
C CYS A 17 3.05 2.87 27.77
N ASN A 18 2.51 3.63 26.80
CA ASN A 18 3.23 4.70 26.10
C ASN A 18 2.24 5.75 25.58
N LYS A 19 2.03 6.83 26.33
CA LYS A 19 1.05 7.86 25.97
C LYS A 19 1.58 8.77 24.86
N VAL A 20 1.11 8.54 23.63
CA VAL A 20 1.46 9.37 22.45
C VAL A 20 0.26 10.18 21.95
N GLY A 21 -0.93 9.58 21.92
CA GLY A 21 -2.10 10.18 21.31
C GLY A 21 -3.42 9.63 21.88
N GLY A 22 -4.45 9.60 21.03
CA GLY A 22 -5.79 9.19 21.42
C GLY A 22 -5.96 7.68 21.57
N ILE A 23 -5.09 6.86 20.94
CA ILE A 23 -5.21 5.40 20.99
C ILE A 23 -4.89 4.91 22.41
N TYR A 24 -3.97 5.57 23.12
CA TYR A 24 -3.75 5.36 24.55
C TYR A 24 -5.07 5.43 25.32
N THR A 25 -5.88 6.47 25.10
CA THR A 25 -7.18 6.63 25.77
C THR A 25 -8.15 5.51 25.37
N VAL A 26 -8.20 5.12 24.09
CA VAL A 26 -9.04 3.99 23.62
C VAL A 26 -8.70 2.71 24.37
N VAL A 27 -7.44 2.31 24.31
CA VAL A 27 -6.98 1.03 24.86
C VAL A 27 -7.10 1.07 26.38
N SER A 28 -6.61 2.13 27.03
CA SER A 28 -6.59 2.23 28.49
C SER A 28 -8.00 2.24 29.11
N SER A 29 -8.95 2.94 28.50
CA SER A 29 -10.31 3.03 29.05
C SER A 29 -11.18 1.80 28.75
N LYS A 30 -10.87 1.03 27.70
CA LYS A 30 -11.59 -0.20 27.32
C LYS A 30 -11.21 -1.43 28.16
N ILE A 31 -10.05 -1.40 28.81
CA ILE A 31 -9.48 -2.56 29.52
C ILE A 31 -10.45 -3.22 30.49
N ARG A 32 -11.24 -2.47 31.26
CA ARG A 32 -12.16 -3.05 32.25
C ARG A 32 -13.20 -3.96 31.59
N ASP A 33 -13.76 -3.55 30.46
CA ASP A 33 -14.69 -4.38 29.70
C ASP A 33 -13.98 -5.53 28.97
N ALA A 34 -12.74 -5.34 28.50
CA ALA A 34 -11.93 -6.42 27.95
C ALA A 34 -11.63 -7.51 29.00
N VAL A 35 -11.11 -7.12 30.18
CA VAL A 35 -10.83 -8.02 31.31
C VAL A 35 -12.12 -8.67 31.84
N LYS A 36 -13.25 -7.96 31.86
CA LYS A 36 -14.55 -8.57 32.22
C LYS A 36 -14.95 -9.73 31.29
N ASN A 37 -14.60 -9.64 30.00
CA ASN A 37 -14.99 -10.65 28.99
C ASN A 37 -13.94 -11.77 28.81
N TYR A 38 -12.65 -11.44 28.92
CA TYR A 38 -11.53 -12.35 28.62
C TYR A 38 -10.71 -12.74 29.87
N GLY A 39 -10.84 -12.00 30.96
CA GLY A 39 -10.09 -12.21 32.21
C GLY A 39 -8.59 -12.26 31.98
N GLU A 40 -7.97 -13.29 32.55
CA GLU A 40 -6.53 -13.56 32.47
C GLU A 40 -6.03 -14.02 31.08
N ARG A 41 -6.93 -14.13 30.08
CA ARG A 41 -6.63 -14.48 28.68
C ARG A 41 -6.53 -13.26 27.75
N TYR A 42 -6.56 -12.07 28.31
CA TYR A 42 -6.36 -10.82 27.59
C TYR A 42 -4.91 -10.35 27.74
N PHE A 43 -4.20 -10.18 26.62
CA PHE A 43 -2.81 -9.75 26.57
C PHE A 43 -2.69 -8.50 25.72
N LEU A 44 -2.06 -7.47 26.26
CA LEU A 44 -1.67 -6.27 25.54
C LEU A 44 -0.21 -6.37 25.12
N LEU A 45 0.12 -5.88 23.92
CA LEU A 45 1.50 -5.78 23.46
C LEU A 45 1.83 -4.33 23.08
N GLY A 46 2.97 -3.85 23.59
CA GLY A 46 3.49 -2.49 23.38
C GLY A 46 5.00 -2.47 23.21
N PRO A 47 5.59 -1.35 22.78
CA PRO A 47 7.04 -1.24 22.57
C PRO A 47 7.78 -1.18 23.91
N ASP A 48 8.89 -1.91 24.03
CA ASP A 48 9.82 -1.73 25.15
C ASP A 48 10.70 -0.50 24.91
N LEU A 49 10.36 0.59 25.59
CA LEU A 49 11.07 1.87 25.50
C LEU A 49 12.10 2.04 26.64
N LYS A 50 12.43 0.95 27.35
CA LYS A 50 13.19 0.91 28.63
C LYS A 50 12.41 1.55 29.79
N THR A 51 11.94 2.77 29.60
CA THR A 51 11.05 3.47 30.52
C THR A 51 9.64 3.52 29.94
N ASN A 52 8.76 2.70 30.49
CA ASN A 52 7.34 2.69 30.15
C ASN A 52 6.55 3.07 31.41
N PRO A 53 5.84 4.22 31.41
CA PRO A 53 5.04 4.66 32.55
C PRO A 53 4.02 3.62 32.97
N ASP A 54 3.78 3.52 34.29
CA ASP A 54 2.79 2.64 34.90
C ASP A 54 2.95 1.15 34.58
N PHE A 55 4.08 0.69 34.04
CA PHE A 55 4.34 -0.73 33.82
C PHE A 55 5.16 -1.33 34.97
N GLU A 56 4.70 -2.46 35.49
CA GLU A 56 5.42 -3.22 36.52
C GLU A 56 5.63 -4.66 36.05
N GLU A 57 6.87 -5.13 36.08
CA GLU A 57 7.17 -6.55 35.81
C GLU A 57 6.66 -7.42 36.96
N THR A 58 6.02 -8.54 36.60
CA THR A 58 5.45 -9.49 37.55
C THR A 58 6.02 -10.89 37.30
N ASP A 59 6.02 -11.74 38.32
CA ASP A 59 6.53 -13.12 38.25
C ASP A 59 5.40 -14.16 38.25
N GLU A 60 4.31 -13.87 37.53
CA GLU A 60 3.18 -14.81 37.39
C GLU A 60 3.61 -16.07 36.62
N ASP A 61 3.10 -17.24 37.02
CA ASP A 61 3.47 -18.55 36.44
C ASP A 61 3.34 -18.61 34.90
N CYS A 62 2.37 -17.90 34.33
CA CYS A 62 2.17 -17.85 32.89
C CYS A 62 3.33 -17.20 32.13
N TRP A 63 4.18 -16.41 32.79
CA TRP A 63 5.35 -15.76 32.21
C TRP A 63 6.55 -16.66 32.05
N VAL A 64 6.71 -17.66 32.92
CA VAL A 64 7.92 -18.49 32.95
C VAL A 64 8.17 -19.12 31.57
N ARG A 65 7.17 -19.82 31.03
CA ARG A 65 7.27 -20.45 29.71
C ARG A 65 7.38 -19.46 28.56
N MET A 66 6.75 -18.28 28.67
CA MET A 66 6.84 -17.24 27.65
C MET A 66 8.22 -16.59 27.60
N ARG A 67 8.80 -16.30 28.76
CA ARG A 67 10.16 -15.75 28.90
C ARG A 67 11.17 -16.70 28.27
N GLU A 68 11.10 -17.99 28.61
CA GLU A 68 11.96 -19.02 28.01
C GLU A 68 11.80 -19.09 26.48
N ALA A 69 10.57 -19.17 25.98
CA ALA A 69 10.33 -19.35 24.55
C ALA A 69 10.67 -18.11 23.70
N THR A 70 10.42 -16.91 24.22
CA THR A 70 10.81 -15.65 23.55
C THR A 70 12.31 -15.43 23.58
N ALA A 71 12.99 -15.80 24.67
CA ALA A 71 14.45 -15.78 24.77
C ALA A 71 15.12 -16.75 23.76
N ILE A 72 14.57 -17.96 23.57
CA ILE A 72 15.05 -18.91 22.54
C ILE A 72 14.97 -18.32 21.12
N LYS A 73 13.96 -17.49 20.86
CA LYS A 73 13.80 -16.78 19.57
C LYS A 73 14.56 -15.44 19.52
N GLU A 74 15.37 -15.13 20.52
CA GLU A 74 16.12 -13.88 20.65
C GLU A 74 15.22 -12.62 20.57
N ILE A 75 13.99 -12.70 21.08
CA ILE A 75 13.07 -11.57 21.15
C ILE A 75 13.11 -11.03 22.59
N PRO A 76 13.74 -9.86 22.82
CA PRO A 76 13.75 -9.27 24.16
C PRO A 76 12.34 -8.82 24.53
N CYS A 77 11.81 -9.33 25.64
CA CYS A 77 10.49 -9.01 26.15
C CYS A 77 10.51 -8.77 27.65
N ARG A 78 9.72 -7.81 28.12
CA ARG A 78 9.40 -7.61 29.54
C ARG A 78 7.95 -7.97 29.79
N PHE A 79 7.69 -8.77 30.80
CA PHE A 79 6.37 -9.33 31.10
C PHE A 79 5.88 -8.79 32.44
N GLY A 80 4.64 -8.31 32.46
CA GLY A 80 4.12 -7.64 33.64
C GLY A 80 2.68 -7.20 33.51
N ARG A 81 2.30 -6.23 34.34
CA ARG A 81 0.97 -5.62 34.35
C ARG A 81 1.05 -4.12 34.18
N TRP A 82 0.06 -3.58 33.49
CA TRP A 82 -0.14 -2.13 33.41
C TRP A 82 -0.93 -1.66 34.63
N LYS A 83 -0.34 -0.79 35.44
CA LYS A 83 -0.88 -0.23 36.70
C LYS A 83 -1.94 0.82 36.47
N ILE A 84 -2.96 0.42 35.73
CA ILE A 84 -4.22 1.12 35.57
C ILE A 84 -5.36 0.17 35.95
N PRO A 85 -6.55 0.68 36.29
CA PRO A 85 -7.67 -0.16 36.69
C PRO A 85 -8.00 -1.29 35.71
N GLY A 86 -8.10 -2.50 36.28
CA GLY A 86 -8.18 -3.76 35.54
C GLY A 86 -6.85 -4.52 35.50
N GLU A 87 -5.73 -3.84 35.77
CA GLU A 87 -4.35 -4.38 35.82
C GLU A 87 -4.08 -5.44 34.75
N PRO A 88 -4.28 -5.14 33.46
CA PRO A 88 -4.18 -6.14 32.42
C PRO A 88 -2.74 -6.60 32.24
N LYS A 89 -2.61 -7.81 31.72
CA LYS A 89 -1.37 -8.42 31.31
C LYS A 89 -0.77 -7.69 30.11
N VAL A 90 0.51 -7.33 30.21
CA VAL A 90 1.27 -6.63 29.17
C VAL A 90 2.57 -7.34 28.88
N ILE A 91 2.87 -7.46 27.58
CA ILE A 91 4.17 -7.88 27.07
C ILE A 91 4.78 -6.69 26.32
N LEU A 92 5.83 -6.09 26.89
CA LEU A 92 6.59 -5.06 26.20
C LEU A 92 7.66 -5.74 25.32
N VAL A 93 7.64 -5.43 24.03
CA VAL A 93 8.44 -6.12 23.01
C VAL A 93 9.55 -5.21 22.51
N GLY A 94 10.79 -5.65 22.65
CA GLY A 94 11.96 -5.01 22.06
C GLY A 94 12.23 -5.52 20.64
N PHE A 95 12.61 -4.61 19.74
CA PHE A 95 12.70 -4.89 18.30
C PHE A 95 14.02 -4.47 17.63
N GLY A 96 14.83 -3.63 18.28
CA GLY A 96 15.92 -2.90 17.62
C GLY A 96 17.18 -3.71 17.22
N LYS A 97 17.34 -4.97 17.64
CA LYS A 97 18.59 -5.75 17.42
C LYS A 97 18.43 -7.08 16.69
N LYS A 98 17.20 -7.52 16.43
CA LYS A 98 16.94 -8.88 15.91
C LYS A 98 16.88 -8.94 14.39
N TYR A 99 16.32 -7.90 13.75
CA TYR A 99 16.01 -7.96 12.32
C TYR A 99 17.01 -7.16 11.51
N ASP A 100 17.51 -7.77 10.44
CA ASP A 100 17.98 -7.01 9.30
C ASP A 100 16.78 -6.27 8.70
N ARG A 101 16.84 -4.95 8.75
CA ARG A 101 15.78 -4.05 8.28
C ARG A 101 15.40 -4.37 6.83
N GLU A 102 16.38 -4.49 5.96
CA GLU A 102 16.15 -4.60 4.51
C GLU A 102 15.54 -5.95 4.16
N GLN A 103 16.02 -7.02 4.80
CA GLN A 103 15.43 -8.35 4.64
C GLN A 103 13.99 -8.43 5.17
N LEU A 104 13.68 -7.74 6.26
CA LEU A 104 12.32 -7.72 6.80
C LEU A 104 11.36 -7.01 5.84
N LEU A 105 11.75 -5.83 5.36
CA LEU A 105 10.94 -5.04 4.43
C LEU A 105 10.78 -5.77 3.09
N TYR A 106 11.83 -6.43 2.59
CA TYR A 106 11.75 -7.27 1.41
C TYR A 106 10.75 -8.43 1.59
N ARG A 107 10.75 -9.10 2.76
CA ARG A 107 9.76 -10.16 3.07
C ARG A 107 8.32 -9.64 3.06
N LEU A 108 8.07 -8.48 3.64
CA LEU A 108 6.75 -7.86 3.63
C LEU A 108 6.30 -7.47 2.21
N TRP A 109 7.23 -7.05 1.36
CA TRP A 109 6.97 -6.81 -0.06
C TRP A 109 6.70 -8.11 -0.82
N GLU A 110 7.51 -9.14 -0.63
CA GLU A 110 7.37 -10.45 -1.31
C GLU A 110 6.06 -11.14 -0.93
N ASP A 111 5.70 -11.12 0.35
CA ASP A 111 4.52 -11.82 0.86
C ASP A 111 3.21 -11.06 0.63
N PHE A 112 3.23 -9.73 0.74
CA PHE A 112 2.02 -8.90 0.81
C PHE A 112 2.03 -7.68 -0.12
N GLY A 113 3.10 -7.44 -0.88
CA GLY A 113 3.20 -6.29 -1.78
C GLY A 113 3.29 -4.94 -1.06
N VAL A 114 3.81 -4.91 0.17
CA VAL A 114 4.00 -3.66 0.92
C VAL A 114 5.18 -2.88 0.33
N ASP A 115 4.92 -1.74 -0.32
CA ASP A 115 5.96 -0.82 -0.78
C ASP A 115 6.54 -0.04 0.41
N SER A 116 7.81 -0.31 0.72
CA SER A 116 8.54 0.31 1.83
C SER A 116 9.70 1.20 1.37
N ILE A 117 9.86 1.43 0.06
CA ILE A 117 11.05 2.06 -0.54
C ILE A 117 11.27 3.49 0.00
N ALA A 118 10.18 4.25 0.15
CA ALA A 118 10.22 5.62 0.65
C ALA A 118 10.12 5.71 2.20
N GLY A 119 10.17 4.58 2.91
CA GLY A 119 9.97 4.52 4.35
C GLY A 119 11.18 5.03 5.15
N GLY A 120 11.00 6.09 5.93
CA GLY A 120 11.99 6.61 6.88
C GLY A 120 12.02 5.85 8.22
N TRP A 121 12.79 6.36 9.18
CA TRP A 121 12.89 5.79 10.54
C TRP A 121 11.52 5.70 11.23
N ASP A 122 10.68 6.70 11.00
CA ASP A 122 9.31 6.86 11.51
C ASP A 122 8.31 5.87 10.90
N TYR A 123 8.72 5.12 9.87
CA TYR A 123 8.00 3.98 9.30
C TYR A 123 8.63 2.65 9.73
N VAL A 124 9.95 2.54 9.63
CA VAL A 124 10.69 1.29 9.84
C VAL A 124 10.57 0.79 11.28
N GLU A 125 10.73 1.65 12.28
CA GLU A 125 10.68 1.23 13.68
C GLU A 125 9.31 0.67 14.07
N PRO A 126 8.18 1.35 13.78
CA PRO A 126 6.85 0.78 13.98
C PRO A 126 6.65 -0.57 13.29
N VAL A 127 7.10 -0.72 12.04
CA VAL A 127 6.97 -1.97 11.27
C VAL A 127 7.77 -3.10 11.91
N MET A 128 9.00 -2.85 12.35
CA MET A 128 9.83 -3.84 13.05
C MET A 128 9.22 -4.25 14.40
N PHE A 129 8.78 -3.26 15.19
CA PHE A 129 8.04 -3.50 16.43
C PHE A 129 6.83 -4.42 16.19
N SER A 130 6.01 -4.06 15.22
CA SER A 130 4.77 -4.76 14.94
C SER A 130 5.01 -6.20 14.49
N TYR A 131 6.00 -6.40 13.61
CA TYR A 131 6.40 -7.75 13.19
C TYR A 131 6.90 -8.58 14.38
N ALA A 132 7.69 -7.98 15.29
CA ALA A 132 8.13 -8.64 16.52
C ALA A 132 6.96 -9.03 17.44
N CYS A 133 5.94 -8.17 17.57
CA CYS A 133 4.71 -8.52 18.27
C CYS A 133 4.01 -9.73 17.63
N GLY A 134 4.00 -9.82 16.30
CA GLY A 134 3.51 -11.00 15.58
C GLY A 134 4.24 -12.29 16.00
N GLU A 135 5.57 -12.27 16.05
CA GLU A 135 6.39 -13.41 16.50
C GLU A 135 6.15 -13.78 17.97
N VAL A 136 5.99 -12.78 18.84
CA VAL A 136 5.64 -13.01 20.25
C VAL A 136 4.26 -13.68 20.35
N ILE A 137 3.26 -13.16 19.63
CA ILE A 137 1.90 -13.73 19.64
C ILE A 137 1.91 -15.16 19.11
N GLU A 138 2.62 -15.46 18.01
CA GLU A 138 2.76 -16.84 17.50
C GLU A 138 3.38 -17.76 18.57
N THR A 139 4.41 -17.28 19.26
CA THR A 139 5.10 -18.04 20.32
C THR A 139 4.16 -18.33 21.49
N VAL A 140 3.46 -17.31 21.98
CA VAL A 140 2.48 -17.46 23.06
C VAL A 140 1.31 -18.34 22.63
N TYR A 141 0.83 -18.19 21.39
CA TYR A 141 -0.24 -18.99 20.82
C TYR A 141 0.10 -20.48 20.83
N ASN A 142 1.30 -20.84 20.38
CA ASN A 142 1.73 -22.24 20.31
C ASN A 142 1.86 -22.90 21.69
N ILE A 143 2.15 -22.13 22.74
CA ILE A 143 2.36 -22.64 24.10
C ILE A 143 1.06 -22.69 24.90
N LEU A 144 0.20 -21.68 24.77
CA LEU A 144 -0.98 -21.50 25.63
C LEU A 144 -2.32 -21.71 24.96
N VAL A 145 -2.40 -21.55 23.63
CA VAL A 145 -3.69 -21.53 22.94
C VAL A 145 -3.89 -22.81 22.13
N ARG A 146 -2.91 -23.12 21.25
CA ARG A 146 -2.94 -24.28 20.36
C ARG A 146 -3.15 -25.61 21.11
N PRO A 147 -2.49 -25.89 22.26
CA PRO A 147 -2.68 -27.17 22.98
C PRO A 147 -4.10 -27.37 23.53
N HIS A 148 -4.86 -26.29 23.72
CA HIS A 148 -6.23 -26.33 24.24
C HIS A 148 -7.30 -26.15 23.16
N GLY A 149 -6.91 -25.91 21.90
CA GLY A 149 -7.85 -25.73 20.78
C GLY A 149 -8.81 -24.56 20.96
N MET A 150 -8.43 -23.54 21.73
CA MET A 150 -9.30 -22.40 22.01
C MET A 150 -9.25 -21.36 20.88
N PRO A 151 -10.35 -20.65 20.58
CA PRO A 151 -10.31 -19.55 19.62
C PRO A 151 -9.38 -18.43 20.12
N ALA A 152 -8.71 -17.75 19.19
CA ALA A 152 -7.92 -16.57 19.51
C ALA A 152 -8.07 -15.48 18.46
N VAL A 153 -7.99 -14.24 18.93
CA VAL A 153 -8.02 -13.04 18.10
C VAL A 153 -6.80 -12.19 18.41
N ALA A 154 -6.17 -11.65 17.37
CA ALA A 154 -5.19 -10.59 17.48
C ALA A 154 -5.73 -9.32 16.84
N GLN A 155 -5.89 -8.26 17.64
CA GLN A 155 -6.28 -6.93 17.20
C GLN A 155 -5.07 -6.02 17.08
N PHE A 156 -4.97 -5.33 15.95
CA PHE A 156 -3.91 -4.38 15.64
C PHE A 156 -4.50 -3.00 15.39
N HIS A 157 -3.98 -1.99 16.10
CA HIS A 157 -4.41 -0.60 15.96
C HIS A 157 -3.44 0.20 15.10
N GLU A 158 -3.96 0.85 14.06
CA GLU A 158 -3.23 1.66 13.08
C GLU A 158 -2.22 0.91 12.21
N TRP A 159 -1.85 1.54 11.10
CA TRP A 159 -0.87 1.02 10.13
C TRP A 159 0.48 0.67 10.78
N MET A 160 0.85 1.36 11.86
CA MET A 160 2.05 1.10 12.67
C MET A 160 2.09 -0.33 13.20
N CYS A 161 0.92 -0.94 13.41
CA CYS A 161 0.77 -2.30 13.91
C CYS A 161 0.42 -3.32 12.79
N GLY A 162 0.48 -2.91 11.52
CA GLY A 162 0.09 -3.73 10.38
C GLY A 162 0.97 -4.96 10.14
N ALA A 163 2.29 -4.82 10.29
CA ALA A 163 3.24 -5.90 9.97
C ALA A 163 3.04 -7.17 10.81
N GLY A 164 2.61 -7.03 12.07
CA GLY A 164 2.29 -8.13 12.97
C GLY A 164 1.01 -8.85 12.55
N LEU A 165 0.02 -8.13 12.03
CA LEU A 165 -1.18 -8.73 11.44
C LEU A 165 -0.82 -9.57 10.23
N LEU A 166 -0.01 -9.01 9.33
CA LEU A 166 0.47 -9.70 8.13
C LEU A 166 1.28 -10.94 8.50
N PHE A 167 2.16 -10.83 9.49
CA PHE A 167 2.92 -11.97 10.02
C PHE A 167 2.00 -13.10 10.51
N LEU A 168 1.03 -12.78 11.38
CA LEU A 168 0.11 -13.78 11.94
C LEU A 168 -0.80 -14.38 10.89
N LYS A 169 -1.24 -13.59 9.90
CA LYS A 169 -2.03 -14.09 8.77
C LYS A 169 -1.34 -15.25 8.04
N LYS A 170 -0.01 -15.16 7.90
CA LYS A 170 0.83 -16.19 7.27
C LYS A 170 1.20 -17.32 8.21
N LYS A 171 1.53 -17.03 9.47
CA LYS A 171 2.14 -18.00 10.41
C LYS A 171 1.14 -18.73 11.31
N VAL A 172 0.00 -18.11 11.61
CA VAL A 172 -1.05 -18.66 12.47
C VAL A 172 -2.41 -18.45 11.79
N PRO A 173 -2.67 -19.09 10.63
CA PRO A 173 -3.88 -18.85 9.86
C PRO A 173 -5.18 -19.15 10.62
N GLU A 174 -5.15 -19.99 11.65
CA GLU A 174 -6.28 -20.31 12.52
C GLU A 174 -6.68 -19.19 13.50
N MET A 175 -5.82 -18.19 13.69
CA MET A 175 -6.12 -17.00 14.50
C MET A 175 -6.89 -15.96 13.69
N GLY A 176 -7.87 -15.31 14.33
CA GLY A 176 -8.60 -14.18 13.74
C GLY A 176 -7.80 -12.89 13.81
N GLY A 177 -7.55 -12.24 12.68
CA GLY A 177 -6.87 -10.94 12.62
C GLY A 177 -7.86 -9.77 12.51
N VAL A 178 -7.82 -8.83 13.47
CA VAL A 178 -8.61 -7.58 13.43
C VAL A 178 -7.70 -6.40 13.19
N PHE A 179 -8.04 -5.56 12.22
CA PHE A 179 -7.33 -4.29 11.97
C PHE A 179 -8.27 -3.12 12.23
N THR A 180 -7.88 -2.20 13.10
CA THR A 180 -8.64 -0.98 13.38
C THR A 180 -7.84 0.23 12.96
N THR A 181 -8.28 0.93 11.91
CA THR A 181 -7.77 2.28 11.59
C THR A 181 -8.59 3.32 12.34
N HIS A 182 -7.93 4.15 13.15
CA HIS A 182 -8.56 5.27 13.85
C HIS A 182 -8.56 6.52 13.00
N ALA A 183 -7.71 6.60 11.97
CA ALA A 183 -7.70 7.65 10.96
C ALA A 183 -6.97 7.13 9.72
N THR A 184 -7.45 7.43 8.52
CA THR A 184 -6.66 7.12 7.33
C THR A 184 -5.40 8.00 7.28
N ILE A 185 -4.24 7.44 6.94
CA ILE A 185 -3.00 8.23 6.88
C ILE A 185 -3.09 9.31 5.80
N LEU A 186 -3.72 8.97 4.68
CA LEU A 186 -3.93 9.87 3.56
C LEU A 186 -4.94 10.98 3.92
N GLY A 187 -6.08 10.64 4.50
CA GLY A 187 -7.10 11.62 4.90
C GLY A 187 -6.54 12.67 5.86
N ARG A 188 -5.77 12.23 6.88
CA ARG A 188 -5.13 13.16 7.83
C ARG A 188 -4.13 14.10 7.13
N THR A 189 -3.36 13.57 6.19
CA THR A 189 -2.30 14.32 5.50
C THR A 189 -2.87 15.35 4.53
N LEU A 190 -3.90 14.98 3.76
CA LEU A 190 -4.60 15.88 2.85
C LEU A 190 -5.34 16.98 3.61
N ALA A 191 -6.07 16.63 4.67
CA ALA A 191 -6.75 17.61 5.52
C ALA A 191 -5.75 18.59 6.16
N GLY A 192 -4.63 18.08 6.68
CA GLY A 192 -3.55 18.91 7.24
C GLY A 192 -2.88 19.85 6.24
N SER A 193 -2.96 19.53 4.94
CA SER A 193 -2.44 20.35 3.84
C SER A 193 -3.47 21.38 3.31
N GLY A 194 -4.66 21.45 3.92
CA GLY A 194 -5.72 22.38 3.55
C GLY A 194 -6.62 21.90 2.40
N VAL A 195 -6.53 20.64 1.99
CA VAL A 195 -7.39 20.06 0.95
C VAL A 195 -8.78 19.79 1.53
N ASP A 196 -9.83 20.18 0.82
CA ASP A 196 -11.21 19.85 1.23
C ASP A 196 -11.58 18.40 0.89
N ILE A 197 -11.03 17.44 1.64
CA ILE A 197 -11.05 16.02 1.32
C ILE A 197 -12.46 15.48 1.03
N TYR A 198 -13.49 15.93 1.75
CA TYR A 198 -14.83 15.37 1.64
C TYR A 198 -15.54 15.76 0.34
N THR A 199 -15.04 16.77 -0.37
CA THR A 199 -15.58 17.19 -1.67
C THR A 199 -14.87 16.51 -2.85
N VAL A 200 -13.62 16.11 -2.66
CA VAL A 200 -12.76 15.59 -3.74
C VAL A 200 -12.45 14.10 -3.63
N MET A 201 -12.66 13.47 -2.46
CA MET A 201 -12.17 12.10 -2.19
C MET A 201 -12.61 11.04 -3.20
N GLU A 202 -13.79 11.17 -3.80
CA GLU A 202 -14.29 10.22 -4.81
C GLU A 202 -13.54 10.30 -6.16
N ASN A 203 -12.83 11.41 -6.39
CA ASN A 203 -12.11 11.70 -7.63
C ASN A 203 -10.58 11.73 -7.45
N LEU A 204 -10.08 11.59 -6.22
CA LEU A 204 -8.64 11.53 -5.95
C LEU A 204 -8.06 10.16 -6.31
N SER A 205 -6.80 10.14 -6.76
CA SER A 205 -6.02 8.91 -6.88
C SER A 205 -5.18 8.71 -5.61
N PRO A 206 -5.55 7.79 -4.71
CA PRO A 206 -4.91 7.69 -3.40
C PRO A 206 -3.40 7.41 -3.47
N GLN A 207 -2.96 6.59 -4.43
CA GLN A 207 -1.56 6.24 -4.61
C GLN A 207 -0.72 7.43 -5.10
N ILE A 208 -1.27 8.27 -5.98
CA ILE A 208 -0.59 9.47 -6.48
C ILE A 208 -0.47 10.48 -5.35
N GLU A 209 -1.56 10.75 -4.63
CA GLU A 209 -1.56 11.68 -3.50
C GLU A 209 -0.62 11.23 -2.38
N ALA A 210 -0.61 9.93 -2.06
CA ALA A 210 0.33 9.38 -1.08
C ALA A 210 1.80 9.55 -1.51
N GLY A 211 2.08 9.50 -2.82
CA GLY A 211 3.38 9.81 -3.39
C GLY A 211 3.73 11.29 -3.28
N ALA A 212 2.81 12.19 -3.66
CA ALA A 212 2.98 13.64 -3.63
C ALA A 212 3.25 14.16 -2.21
N HIS A 213 2.65 13.54 -1.20
CA HIS A 213 2.83 13.88 0.21
C HIS A 213 3.92 13.07 0.93
N ASN A 214 4.71 12.27 0.21
CA ASN A 214 5.80 11.46 0.77
C ASN A 214 5.38 10.50 1.91
N ILE A 215 4.18 9.92 1.80
CA ILE A 215 3.62 8.96 2.77
C ILE A 215 3.35 7.59 2.14
N LYS A 216 3.88 7.32 0.94
CA LYS A 216 3.64 6.09 0.17
C LYS A 216 3.86 4.81 0.98
N ALA A 217 4.91 4.75 1.80
CA ALA A 217 5.20 3.57 2.62
C ALA A 217 4.15 3.31 3.70
N LYS A 218 3.79 4.36 4.46
CA LYS A 218 2.74 4.29 5.50
C LYS A 218 1.39 3.90 4.89
N TYR A 219 1.04 4.52 3.77
CA TYR A 219 -0.17 4.22 3.02
C TYR A 219 -0.18 2.77 2.49
N SER A 220 0.94 2.28 1.94
CA SER A 220 1.03 0.90 1.46
C SER A 220 0.88 -0.12 2.58
N MET A 221 1.43 0.13 3.76
CA MET A 221 1.25 -0.71 4.94
C MET A 221 -0.20 -0.70 5.44
N GLU A 222 -0.83 0.48 5.48
CA GLU A 222 -2.25 0.60 5.84
C GLU A 222 -3.13 -0.20 4.86
N LEU A 223 -2.91 -0.03 3.55
CA LEU A 223 -3.65 -0.71 2.49
C LEU A 223 -3.52 -2.24 2.59
N ALA A 224 -2.31 -2.75 2.79
CA ALA A 224 -2.08 -4.18 2.96
C ALA A 224 -2.75 -4.73 4.21
N SER A 225 -2.68 -4.00 5.33
CA SER A 225 -3.32 -4.40 6.59
C SER A 225 -4.84 -4.49 6.46
N VAL A 226 -5.45 -3.51 5.79
CA VAL A 226 -6.89 -3.48 5.50
C VAL A 226 -7.29 -4.63 4.58
N ARG A 227 -6.49 -4.94 3.56
CA ARG A 227 -6.74 -6.04 2.63
C ARG A 227 -6.69 -7.39 3.33
N GLU A 228 -5.72 -7.62 4.19
CA GLU A 228 -5.47 -8.94 4.80
C GLU A 228 -6.25 -9.19 6.10
N ALA A 229 -6.78 -8.15 6.76
CA ALA A 229 -7.54 -8.31 7.98
C ALA A 229 -8.80 -9.18 7.78
N ASP A 230 -9.05 -10.10 8.72
CA ASP A 230 -10.25 -10.93 8.74
C ASP A 230 -11.49 -10.10 9.09
N CYS A 231 -11.30 -9.11 9.96
CA CYS A 231 -12.29 -8.08 10.25
C CYS A 231 -11.59 -6.72 10.24
N PHE A 232 -11.99 -5.87 9.32
CA PHE A 232 -11.52 -4.50 9.22
C PHE A 232 -12.52 -3.57 9.93
N THR A 233 -12.04 -2.70 10.83
CA THR A 233 -12.87 -1.75 11.56
C THR A 233 -12.35 -0.32 11.49
N THR A 234 -13.28 0.62 11.63
CA THR A 234 -12.99 2.06 11.81
C THR A 234 -13.78 2.58 13.01
N VAL A 235 -13.45 3.78 13.49
CA VAL A 235 -14.07 4.35 14.70
C VAL A 235 -15.35 5.16 14.43
N SER A 236 -15.65 5.46 13.17
CA SER A 236 -16.83 6.25 12.79
C SER A 236 -17.23 6.07 11.34
N GLU A 237 -18.46 6.50 11.02
CA GLU A 237 -19.00 6.50 9.66
C GLU A 237 -18.20 7.39 8.70
N ILE A 238 -17.69 8.53 9.16
CA ILE A 238 -16.90 9.42 8.30
C ILE A 238 -15.57 8.77 7.91
N THR A 239 -14.90 8.13 8.88
CA THR A 239 -13.68 7.34 8.63
C THR A 239 -13.96 6.11 7.77
N ALA A 240 -15.15 5.51 7.91
CA ALA A 240 -15.59 4.40 7.05
C ALA A 240 -15.69 4.82 5.57
N SER A 241 -16.25 6.00 5.33
CA SER A 241 -16.33 6.60 3.98
C SER A 241 -14.93 6.88 3.41
N GLU A 242 -14.03 7.43 4.22
CA GLU A 242 -12.63 7.63 3.82
C GLU A 242 -11.93 6.31 3.50
N ALA A 243 -12.04 5.31 4.37
CA ALA A 243 -11.40 4.01 4.17
C ALA A 243 -11.90 3.33 2.88
N LYS A 244 -13.18 3.47 2.55
CA LYS A 244 -13.71 2.98 1.27
C LYS A 244 -13.03 3.65 0.07
N ASN A 245 -12.89 4.98 0.09
CA ASN A 245 -12.34 5.74 -1.04
C ASN A 245 -10.81 5.63 -1.13
N PHE A 246 -10.11 5.67 0.00
CA PHE A 246 -8.65 5.68 0.05
C PHE A 246 -8.03 4.28 0.15
N LEU A 247 -8.68 3.33 0.82
CA LEU A 247 -8.14 1.99 1.09
C LEU A 247 -8.88 0.87 0.32
N GLY A 248 -9.92 1.22 -0.44
CA GLY A 248 -10.65 0.28 -1.31
C GLY A 248 -11.55 -0.72 -0.58
N ARG A 249 -11.72 -0.60 0.75
CA ARG A 249 -12.57 -1.50 1.57
C ARG A 249 -13.38 -0.69 2.56
N TYR A 250 -14.70 -0.90 2.57
CA TYR A 250 -15.57 -0.40 3.63
C TYR A 250 -15.38 -1.27 4.89
N PRO A 251 -15.32 -0.69 6.11
CA PRO A 251 -15.14 -1.47 7.32
C PRO A 251 -16.29 -2.46 7.53
N ASP A 252 -15.94 -3.64 8.02
CA ASP A 252 -16.90 -4.67 8.38
C ASP A 252 -17.78 -4.24 9.56
N ILE A 253 -17.17 -3.54 10.51
CA ILE A 253 -17.82 -3.04 11.73
C ILE A 253 -17.23 -1.68 12.07
N ILE A 254 -18.10 -0.75 12.44
CA ILE A 254 -17.69 0.50 13.09
C ILE A 254 -17.61 0.23 14.59
N THR A 255 -16.47 0.56 15.19
CA THR A 255 -16.18 0.41 16.62
C THR A 255 -16.00 1.79 17.25
N PRO A 256 -17.11 2.49 17.59
CA PRO A 256 -17.05 3.81 18.22
C PRO A 256 -16.25 3.78 19.51
N ASN A 257 -15.63 4.91 19.78
CA ASN A 257 -14.72 5.08 20.90
C ASN A 257 -15.48 5.55 22.15
N GLY A 258 -15.39 4.78 23.23
CA GLY A 258 -16.05 5.09 24.50
C GLY A 258 -15.11 5.62 25.59
N LEU A 259 -15.68 5.89 26.76
CA LEU A 259 -14.97 6.15 28.02
C LEU A 259 -15.48 5.24 29.14
N ASP A 260 -14.65 4.97 30.14
CA ASP A 260 -15.08 4.32 31.39
C ASP A 260 -15.72 5.36 32.31
N MET A 261 -16.99 5.66 32.05
CA MET A 261 -17.73 6.72 32.74
C MET A 261 -17.90 6.46 34.24
N ASP A 262 -17.79 5.21 34.70
CA ASP A 262 -17.89 4.86 36.12
C ASP A 262 -16.69 5.39 36.93
N ARG A 263 -15.57 5.70 36.25
CA ARG A 263 -14.36 6.25 36.88
C ARG A 263 -14.28 7.77 36.86
N ILE A 264 -15.10 8.40 36.03
CA ILE A 264 -15.12 9.85 35.90
C ILE A 264 -16.15 10.37 36.91
N SER A 265 -15.69 11.16 37.87
CA SER A 265 -16.55 11.81 38.87
C SER A 265 -17.71 12.54 38.22
N ASP A 266 -18.89 12.43 38.82
CA ASP A 266 -20.07 13.12 38.32
C ASP A 266 -20.07 14.59 38.77
N LEU A 267 -19.37 15.41 37.98
CA LEU A 267 -19.26 16.84 38.22
C LEU A 267 -20.57 17.60 37.90
N ALA A 268 -21.59 16.95 37.32
CA ALA A 268 -22.93 17.54 37.23
C ALA A 268 -23.69 17.42 38.57
N ALA A 269 -23.31 16.47 39.43
CA ALA A 269 -23.90 16.28 40.75
C ALA A 269 -23.12 17.03 41.86
N ASP A 270 -21.79 17.03 41.80
CA ASP A 270 -20.92 17.80 42.71
C ASP A 270 -19.91 18.66 41.96
N ARG A 271 -20.18 19.97 41.91
CA ARG A 271 -19.35 20.97 41.24
C ARG A 271 -18.19 21.51 42.06
N LYS A 272 -18.04 21.16 43.34
CA LYS A 272 -16.97 21.74 44.18
C LYS A 272 -15.57 21.59 43.56
N PRO A 273 -15.19 20.42 43.00
CA PRO A 273 -13.88 20.29 42.34
C PRO A 273 -13.73 21.21 41.12
N ALA A 274 -14.77 21.29 40.28
CA ALA A 274 -14.79 22.14 39.09
C ALA A 274 -14.71 23.65 39.44
N LEU A 275 -15.39 24.08 40.50
CA LEU A 275 -15.33 25.47 40.99
C LEU A 275 -13.94 25.80 41.54
N SER A 276 -13.30 24.88 42.27
CA SER A 276 -11.91 25.08 42.73
C SER A 276 -10.93 25.14 41.56
N ALA A 277 -11.09 24.30 40.54
CA ALA A 277 -10.28 24.35 39.32
C ALA A 277 -10.48 25.67 38.56
N ARG A 278 -11.72 26.15 38.48
CA ARG A 278 -12.05 27.46 37.89
C ARG A 278 -11.33 28.61 38.58
N GLU A 279 -11.33 28.65 39.91
CA GLU A 279 -10.62 29.69 40.68
C GLU A 279 -9.11 29.67 40.39
N LYS A 280 -8.52 28.48 40.28
CA LYS A 280 -7.11 28.32 39.90
C LYS A 280 -6.83 28.81 38.48
N LEU A 281 -7.71 28.51 37.51
CA LEU A 281 -7.58 29.02 36.13
C LEU A 281 -7.65 30.54 36.07
N LEU A 282 -8.60 31.15 36.78
CA LEU A 282 -8.73 32.61 36.83
C LEU A 282 -7.50 33.23 37.50
N SER A 283 -7.00 32.65 38.58
CA SER A 283 -5.77 33.10 39.24
C SER A 283 -4.54 33.01 38.31
N ALA A 284 -4.38 31.88 37.62
CA ALA A 284 -3.32 31.69 36.63
C ALA A 284 -3.43 32.68 35.46
N ALA A 285 -4.64 32.95 34.98
CA ALA A 285 -4.91 33.94 33.94
C ALA A 285 -4.63 35.37 34.41
N SER A 286 -5.01 35.72 35.64
CA SER A 286 -4.69 37.01 36.23
C SER A 286 -3.19 37.23 36.35
N ARG A 287 -2.45 36.21 36.76
CA ARG A 287 -0.98 36.22 36.79
C ARG A 287 -0.38 36.38 35.38
N CYS A 288 -0.90 35.63 34.42
CA CYS A 288 -0.44 35.63 33.04
C CYS A 288 -0.63 36.99 32.35
N LEU A 289 -1.84 37.54 32.49
CA LEU A 289 -2.28 38.71 31.73
C LEU A 289 -2.20 40.02 32.51
N LYS A 290 -1.78 39.95 33.78
CA LYS A 290 -1.63 41.09 34.69
C LYS A 290 -2.93 41.92 34.81
N LYS A 291 -4.08 41.25 34.83
CA LYS A 291 -5.39 41.87 35.02
C LYS A 291 -6.31 40.97 35.82
N ASP A 292 -7.21 41.56 36.60
CA ASP A 292 -8.21 40.79 37.34
C ASP A 292 -9.37 40.36 36.44
N PHE A 293 -9.88 39.16 36.70
CA PHE A 293 -11.04 38.60 36.01
C PHE A 293 -12.25 38.56 36.95
N PRO A 294 -13.39 39.17 36.57
CA PRO A 294 -14.63 39.05 37.31
C PRO A 294 -15.09 37.58 37.47
N ALA A 295 -15.81 37.26 38.54
CA ALA A 295 -16.31 35.89 38.79
C ALA A 295 -17.23 35.36 37.67
N ASN A 296 -17.96 36.26 36.99
CA ASN A 296 -18.84 35.96 35.86
C ASN A 296 -18.09 35.84 34.50
N THR A 297 -16.76 35.90 34.48
CA THR A 297 -15.94 35.67 33.28
C THR A 297 -16.29 34.33 32.65
N LYS A 298 -16.58 34.30 31.34
CA LYS A 298 -16.89 33.03 30.64
C LYS A 298 -15.60 32.39 30.14
N ILE A 299 -15.34 31.14 30.53
CA ILE A 299 -14.11 30.42 30.17
C ILE A 299 -14.39 29.43 29.05
N MET A 300 -13.80 29.66 27.88
CA MET A 300 -13.83 28.75 26.73
C MET A 300 -12.51 27.99 26.64
N VAL A 301 -12.55 26.76 26.14
CA VAL A 301 -11.35 25.94 25.95
C VAL A 301 -11.36 25.20 24.62
N ILE A 302 -10.22 25.21 23.95
CA ILE A 302 -9.90 24.29 22.86
C ILE A 302 -8.63 23.54 23.24
N SER A 303 -8.57 22.25 22.95
CA SER A 303 -7.46 21.39 23.34
C SER A 303 -7.28 20.24 22.36
N GLY A 304 -6.09 19.65 22.37
CA GLY A 304 -5.75 18.50 21.53
C GLY A 304 -4.33 18.56 20.97
N ARG A 305 -4.08 17.75 19.93
CA ARG A 305 -2.84 17.81 19.16
C ARG A 305 -2.74 19.15 18.42
N TYR A 306 -1.51 19.61 18.21
CA TYR A 306 -1.28 20.86 17.49
C TYR A 306 -1.46 20.71 15.98
N GLU A 307 -2.73 20.65 15.56
CA GLU A 307 -3.14 20.62 14.15
C GLU A 307 -4.04 21.84 13.89
N PHE A 308 -3.42 22.97 13.52
CA PHE A 308 -4.07 24.29 13.45
C PHE A 308 -5.40 24.29 12.68
N HIS A 309 -5.41 23.71 11.48
CA HIS A 309 -6.62 23.60 10.64
C HIS A 309 -7.51 22.41 11.01
N ASN A 310 -6.95 21.22 11.21
CA ASN A 310 -7.75 20.02 11.46
C ASN A 310 -8.58 20.12 12.75
N LYS A 311 -8.01 20.71 13.81
CA LYS A 311 -8.71 20.97 15.08
C LYS A 311 -9.57 22.22 15.06
N GLY A 312 -9.55 22.99 13.97
CA GLY A 312 -10.34 24.21 13.79
C GLY A 312 -9.89 25.37 14.69
N ILE A 313 -8.60 25.42 15.05
CA ILE A 313 -8.05 26.51 15.88
C ILE A 313 -8.15 27.83 15.13
N ASP A 314 -7.95 27.80 13.81
CA ASP A 314 -8.19 28.91 12.90
C ASP A 314 -9.61 29.48 13.02
N VAL A 315 -10.62 28.63 12.81
CA VAL A 315 -12.05 29.02 12.87
C VAL A 315 -12.43 29.48 14.28
N PHE A 316 -11.85 28.87 15.32
CA PHE A 316 -12.05 29.29 16.70
C PHE A 316 -11.55 30.72 16.94
N LEU A 317 -10.33 31.04 16.49
CA LEU A 317 -9.74 32.37 16.65
C LEU A 317 -10.47 33.43 15.81
N ASP A 318 -10.86 33.10 14.57
CA ASP A 318 -11.62 34.01 13.70
C ASP A 318 -12.96 34.39 14.38
N ALA A 319 -13.71 33.40 14.87
CA ALA A 319 -14.98 33.63 15.58
C ALA A 319 -14.78 34.42 16.90
N LEU A 320 -13.68 34.20 17.62
CA LEU A 320 -13.34 34.97 18.82
C LEU A 320 -12.98 36.42 18.51
N SER A 321 -12.29 36.69 17.39
CA SER A 321 -11.97 38.07 16.94
C SER A 321 -13.23 38.87 16.64
N ARG A 322 -14.23 38.23 16.03
CA ARG A 322 -15.53 38.85 15.81
C ARG A 322 -16.27 39.06 17.13
N LEU A 323 -16.24 38.09 18.02
CA LEU A 323 -16.85 38.19 19.34
C LEU A 323 -16.26 39.35 20.15
N ASP A 324 -14.95 39.56 20.11
CA ASP A 324 -14.26 40.67 20.76
C ASP A 324 -14.80 42.05 20.34
N LYS A 325 -15.21 42.19 19.08
CA LYS A 325 -15.73 43.44 18.50
C LYS A 325 -17.22 43.68 18.80
N GLU A 326 -18.01 42.62 18.90
CA GLU A 326 -19.47 42.70 18.94
C GLU A 326 -20.07 42.37 20.33
N ILE A 327 -19.28 41.90 21.29
CA ILE A 327 -19.78 41.52 22.62
C ILE A 327 -20.17 42.72 23.49
N ASN A 328 -21.14 42.51 24.38
CA ASN A 328 -21.56 43.48 25.38
C ASN A 328 -20.39 43.93 26.28
N LYS A 329 -20.38 45.21 26.65
CA LYS A 329 -19.29 45.81 27.43
C LYS A 329 -19.06 45.15 28.79
N ASP A 330 -20.07 44.51 29.38
CA ASP A 330 -19.95 43.94 30.73
C ASP A 330 -19.54 42.46 30.75
N GLN A 331 -19.38 41.84 29.57
CA GLN A 331 -18.96 40.44 29.45
C GLN A 331 -17.45 40.36 29.19
N VAL A 332 -16.78 39.48 29.95
CA VAL A 332 -15.35 39.17 29.80
C VAL A 332 -15.22 37.71 29.43
N ILE A 333 -14.43 37.41 28.40
CA ILE A 333 -14.19 36.06 27.91
C ILE A 333 -12.71 35.73 28.07
N LEU A 334 -12.45 34.52 28.57
CA LEU A 334 -11.13 33.94 28.65
C LEU A 334 -11.12 32.64 27.82
N ALA A 335 -10.27 32.57 26.81
CA ALA A 335 -10.09 31.40 25.97
C ALA A 335 -8.73 30.74 26.24
N PHE A 336 -8.76 29.49 26.69
CA PHE A 336 -7.57 28.66 26.84
C PHE A 336 -7.37 27.77 25.62
N LEU A 337 -6.13 27.73 25.12
CA LEU A 337 -5.68 26.81 24.09
C LEU A 337 -4.70 25.83 24.76
N PHE A 338 -5.17 24.65 25.16
CA PHE A 338 -4.32 23.60 25.74
C PHE A 338 -3.84 22.67 24.64
N VAL A 339 -2.84 23.14 23.88
CA VAL A 339 -2.41 22.52 22.63
C VAL A 339 -0.91 22.34 22.64
N ILE A 340 -0.43 21.12 22.56
CA ILE A 340 0.98 20.83 22.87
C ILE A 340 1.88 21.17 21.69
N SER A 341 2.90 22.00 21.93
CA SER A 341 3.87 22.45 20.91
C SER A 341 5.30 22.28 21.41
N GLY A 342 6.28 22.38 20.51
CA GLY A 342 7.69 22.45 20.89
C GLY A 342 7.97 23.74 21.65
N HIS A 343 8.23 23.63 22.95
CA HIS A 343 8.45 24.74 23.87
C HIS A 343 9.66 24.52 24.77
N MET A 344 10.17 25.61 25.32
CA MET A 344 11.15 25.64 26.42
C MET A 344 10.44 26.07 27.71
N ASP A 345 11.17 26.61 28.69
CA ASP A 345 10.58 27.07 29.95
C ASP A 345 9.49 28.13 29.78
N LEU A 346 8.68 28.29 30.83
CA LEU A 346 7.79 29.44 31.02
C LEU A 346 8.48 30.75 30.65
N ILE A 347 7.75 31.69 30.07
CA ILE A 347 8.35 32.99 29.75
C ILE A 347 8.86 33.65 31.06
N PRO A 348 10.00 34.37 31.03
CA PRO A 348 10.64 34.87 32.25
C PRO A 348 9.73 35.72 33.14
N GLY A 349 8.79 36.47 32.55
CA GLY A 349 7.82 37.29 33.29
C GLY A 349 6.82 36.49 34.14
N LEU A 350 6.66 35.19 33.89
CA LEU A 350 5.76 34.29 34.64
C LEU A 350 6.50 33.39 35.64
N GLN A 351 7.85 33.42 35.64
CA GLN A 351 8.69 32.62 36.52
C GLN A 351 8.85 33.22 37.93
N CYS A 352 8.54 34.51 38.11
CA CYS A 352 8.64 35.19 39.40
C CYS A 352 7.27 35.46 40.01
N ASP A 353 7.15 35.35 41.34
CA ASP A 353 5.93 35.68 42.09
C ASP A 353 5.59 37.19 42.05
N HIS A 354 6.55 38.03 41.63
CA HIS A 354 6.39 39.48 41.47
C HIS A 354 6.60 39.89 40.00
N PRO A 355 5.53 40.25 39.26
CA PRO A 355 5.64 40.62 37.86
C PRO A 355 6.35 41.96 37.67
N ARG A 356 7.28 42.05 36.70
CA ARG A 356 7.82 43.35 36.26
C ARG A 356 6.73 44.14 35.50
N PRO A 357 6.58 45.47 35.69
CA PRO A 357 5.42 46.23 35.17
C PRO A 357 5.37 46.40 33.64
N GLU A 358 6.49 46.26 32.95
CA GLU A 358 6.61 46.62 31.53
C GLU A 358 6.41 45.41 30.61
N GLY A 359 5.57 45.57 29.57
CA GLY A 359 5.39 44.59 28.49
C GLY A 359 3.93 44.32 28.14
N VAL A 360 3.67 44.05 26.85
CA VAL A 360 2.36 43.59 26.35
C VAL A 360 2.06 42.21 26.96
N PRO A 361 0.84 41.95 27.48
CA PRO A 361 0.47 40.63 27.97
C PRO A 361 0.73 39.54 26.92
N PRO A 362 1.37 38.43 27.30
CA PRO A 362 1.69 37.37 26.36
C PRO A 362 0.43 36.64 25.88
N ILE A 363 0.54 35.99 24.74
CA ILE A 363 -0.45 35.02 24.26
C ILE A 363 -0.03 33.61 24.70
N ALA A 364 1.24 33.23 24.46
CA ALA A 364 1.80 31.95 24.88
C ALA A 364 2.41 32.02 26.30
N THR A 365 2.20 30.97 27.09
CA THR A 365 2.70 30.88 28.48
C THR A 365 4.18 30.49 28.55
N HIS A 366 4.67 29.75 27.55
CA HIS A 366 6.05 29.29 27.42
C HIS A 366 6.72 29.87 26.17
N ARG A 367 8.05 29.87 26.16
CA ARG A 367 8.82 30.23 24.96
C ARG A 367 8.69 29.12 23.91
N LEU A 368 8.22 29.45 22.71
CA LEU A 368 8.04 28.47 21.64
C LEU A 368 9.35 28.32 20.83
N ASN A 369 9.59 27.14 20.27
CA ASN A 369 10.80 26.89 19.47
C ASN A 369 10.88 27.77 18.19
N ASN A 370 9.74 28.21 17.64
CA ASN A 370 9.66 29.07 16.46
C ASN A 370 8.51 30.09 16.59
N GLU A 371 8.60 30.98 17.58
CA GLU A 371 7.55 31.96 17.87
C GLU A 371 7.14 32.82 16.66
N ALA A 372 8.09 33.25 15.84
CA ALA A 372 7.83 34.13 14.69
C ALA A 372 6.92 33.50 13.62
N HIS A 373 6.92 32.16 13.52
CA HIS A 373 6.14 31.40 12.54
C HIS A 373 5.08 30.51 13.19
N ASP A 374 4.80 30.70 14.48
CA ASP A 374 3.77 29.94 15.16
C ASP A 374 2.37 30.33 14.62
N PRO A 375 1.56 29.36 14.12
CA PRO A 375 0.27 29.67 13.50
C PRO A 375 -0.73 30.36 14.43
N ILE A 376 -0.76 29.99 15.72
CA ILE A 376 -1.64 30.62 16.71
C ILE A 376 -1.22 32.08 16.93
N LEU A 377 0.08 32.33 17.17
CA LEU A 377 0.59 33.69 17.38
C LEU A 377 0.37 34.58 16.15
N GLN A 378 0.62 34.07 14.95
CA GLN A 378 0.39 34.81 13.71
C GLN A 378 -1.09 35.13 13.49
N ALA A 379 -1.98 34.17 13.76
CA ALA A 379 -3.42 34.37 13.65
C ALA A 379 -3.91 35.42 14.65
N CYS A 380 -3.51 35.33 15.91
CA CYS A 380 -3.89 36.34 16.91
C CYS A 380 -3.41 37.74 16.55
N ASN A 381 -2.17 37.87 16.05
CA ASN A 381 -1.64 39.15 15.57
C ASN A 381 -2.44 39.70 14.38
N ARG A 382 -2.71 38.86 13.37
CA ARG A 382 -3.53 39.20 12.21
C ARG A 382 -4.95 39.66 12.60
N LEU A 383 -5.52 39.03 13.63
CA LEU A 383 -6.90 39.22 14.07
C LEU A 383 -7.05 40.31 15.15
N GLY A 384 -5.95 40.88 15.65
CA GLY A 384 -5.95 41.89 16.72
C GLY A 384 -6.26 41.33 18.12
N LEU A 385 -6.11 40.02 18.33
CA LEU A 385 -6.32 39.34 19.61
C LEU A 385 -5.03 39.38 20.46
N MET A 386 -4.60 40.57 20.86
CA MET A 386 -3.28 40.82 21.46
C MET A 386 -3.32 40.97 23.00
N ASN A 387 -4.41 40.55 23.64
CA ASN A 387 -4.64 40.72 25.08
C ASN A 387 -4.46 42.18 25.57
N SER A 388 -4.68 43.16 24.69
CA SER A 388 -4.58 44.58 25.02
C SER A 388 -5.73 45.00 25.95
N GLY A 389 -5.60 46.15 26.62
CA GLY A 389 -6.65 46.68 27.50
C GLY A 389 -8.00 46.96 26.80
N HIS A 390 -8.02 47.00 25.46
CA HIS A 390 -9.23 47.14 24.66
C HIS A 390 -9.90 45.80 24.31
N ASN A 391 -9.16 44.68 24.37
CA ASN A 391 -9.73 43.37 24.08
C ASN A 391 -10.59 42.90 25.27
N ARG A 392 -11.83 42.52 24.98
CA ARG A 392 -12.78 41.87 25.89
C ARG A 392 -12.58 40.34 25.94
N VAL A 393 -12.04 39.79 24.86
CA VAL A 393 -11.61 38.39 24.76
C VAL A 393 -10.12 38.32 25.06
N SER A 394 -9.76 37.49 26.03
CA SER A 394 -8.37 37.16 26.35
C SER A 394 -8.00 35.76 25.94
N ILE A 395 -6.84 35.60 25.32
CA ILE A 395 -6.31 34.33 24.83
C ILE A 395 -5.13 33.91 25.69
N ILE A 396 -5.12 32.67 26.17
CA ILE A 396 -3.96 32.05 26.80
C ILE A 396 -3.67 30.74 26.09
N PHE A 397 -2.52 30.68 25.42
CA PHE A 397 -2.00 29.51 24.76
C PHE A 397 -0.99 28.80 25.67
N ASP A 398 -1.36 27.62 26.16
CA ASP A 398 -0.47 26.75 26.92
C ASP A 398 0.06 25.61 26.05
N PRO A 399 1.36 25.64 25.68
CA PRO A 399 1.97 24.62 24.85
C PRO A 399 2.45 23.38 25.61
N ALA A 400 2.29 23.31 26.94
CA ALA A 400 2.78 22.23 27.79
C ALA A 400 1.74 21.12 28.04
N TYR A 401 2.22 19.93 28.42
CA TYR A 401 1.34 18.87 28.90
C TYR A 401 0.78 19.23 30.28
N LEU A 402 -0.54 19.29 30.42
CA LEU A 402 -1.22 19.47 31.70
C LEU A 402 -1.20 18.18 32.52
N ASN A 403 -0.08 17.93 33.20
CA ASN A 403 0.15 16.80 34.10
C ASN A 403 0.32 17.25 35.57
N GLY A 404 0.02 18.51 35.88
CA GLY A 404 0.24 19.11 37.20
C GLY A 404 1.56 19.88 37.35
N HIS A 405 2.42 19.90 36.33
CA HIS A 405 3.78 20.45 36.42
C HIS A 405 4.17 21.37 35.24
N ASP A 406 3.20 22.08 34.65
CA ASP A 406 3.46 23.08 33.59
C ASP A 406 4.05 24.40 34.15
N GLY A 407 4.07 24.58 35.47
CA GLY A 407 4.56 25.76 36.17
C GLY A 407 3.59 26.95 36.22
N LEU A 408 2.59 27.02 35.33
CA LEU A 408 1.59 28.10 35.33
C LEU A 408 0.29 27.69 36.02
N ILE A 409 -0.40 26.67 35.47
CA ILE A 409 -1.73 26.24 35.89
C ILE A 409 -1.60 25.14 36.97
N ASN A 410 -0.60 24.27 36.84
CA ASN A 410 -0.26 23.17 37.74
C ASN A 410 -1.48 22.28 38.08
N MET A 411 -2.27 21.97 37.05
CA MET A 411 -3.38 21.03 37.14
C MET A 411 -3.23 19.94 36.09
N THR A 412 -3.87 18.80 36.32
CA THR A 412 -4.08 17.82 35.26
C THR A 412 -5.04 18.38 34.21
N TYR A 413 -4.96 17.85 32.99
CA TYR A 413 -5.84 18.24 31.89
C TYR A 413 -7.34 18.20 32.26
N TYR A 414 -7.79 17.15 32.94
CA TYR A 414 -9.20 17.00 33.31
C TYR A 414 -9.65 17.96 34.40
N GLU A 415 -8.78 18.27 35.36
CA GLU A 415 -9.06 19.31 36.36
C GLU A 415 -9.22 20.67 35.68
N ALA A 416 -8.27 21.06 34.84
CA ALA A 416 -8.34 22.32 34.08
C ALA A 416 -9.58 22.36 33.16
N LEU A 417 -9.87 21.29 32.43
CA LEU A 417 -11.06 21.18 31.58
C LEU A 417 -12.34 21.40 32.40
N SER A 418 -12.46 20.75 33.56
CA SER A 418 -13.66 20.85 34.41
C SER A 418 -13.96 22.26 34.92
N GLY A 419 -12.94 23.10 35.07
CA GLY A 419 -13.07 24.51 35.47
C GLY A 419 -13.58 25.43 34.37
N CYS A 420 -13.64 24.96 33.12
CA CYS A 420 -14.11 25.72 31.97
C CYS A 420 -15.65 25.72 31.88
N ASP A 421 -16.21 26.68 31.13
CA ASP A 421 -17.65 26.82 30.89
C ASP A 421 -18.10 26.19 29.57
N LEU A 422 -17.23 26.22 28.56
CA LEU A 422 -17.53 25.70 27.23
C LEU A 422 -16.29 25.08 26.58
N GLY A 423 -16.40 23.82 26.17
CA GLY A 423 -15.44 23.19 25.25
C GLY A 423 -15.79 23.53 23.82
N VAL A 424 -14.82 23.99 23.01
CA VAL A 424 -15.03 24.43 21.64
C VAL A 424 -14.10 23.65 20.72
N PHE A 425 -14.64 22.65 20.02
CA PHE A 425 -13.88 21.76 19.14
C PHE A 425 -14.45 21.80 17.73
N PRO A 426 -14.25 22.90 16.98
CA PRO A 426 -14.82 23.10 15.65
C PRO A 426 -14.02 22.35 14.57
N SER A 427 -13.61 21.11 14.86
CA SER A 427 -12.70 20.31 14.03
C SER A 427 -13.19 20.13 12.60
N TYR A 428 -12.26 20.27 11.65
CA TYR A 428 -12.43 19.92 10.25
C TYR A 428 -12.21 18.42 10.00
N TYR A 429 -11.13 17.86 10.57
CA TYR A 429 -10.77 16.46 10.43
C TYR A 429 -10.64 15.81 11.81
N GLU A 430 -11.67 15.08 12.21
CA GLU A 430 -11.74 14.42 13.51
C GLU A 430 -12.43 13.05 13.38
N PRO A 431 -11.64 11.97 13.21
CA PRO A 431 -12.18 10.63 12.99
C PRO A 431 -13.15 10.18 14.08
N TRP A 432 -12.89 10.54 15.34
CA TRP A 432 -13.85 10.38 16.42
C TRP A 432 -14.08 11.72 17.15
N GLY A 433 -13.16 12.16 17.99
CA GLY A 433 -13.33 13.34 18.83
C GLY A 433 -13.43 12.97 20.30
N TYR A 434 -12.30 12.52 20.87
CA TYR A 434 -12.19 12.23 22.30
C TYR A 434 -12.38 13.48 23.14
N THR A 435 -11.74 14.57 22.74
CA THR A 435 -11.75 15.84 23.46
C THR A 435 -13.19 16.36 23.71
N PRO A 436 -14.09 16.38 22.71
CA PRO A 436 -15.49 16.69 22.97
C PRO A 436 -16.18 15.71 23.93
N LEU A 437 -15.94 14.41 23.82
CA LEU A 437 -16.51 13.42 24.72
C LEU A 437 -15.99 13.56 26.16
N GLU A 438 -14.69 13.81 26.35
CA GLU A 438 -14.04 14.05 27.64
C GLU A 438 -14.57 15.32 28.30
N SER A 439 -14.78 16.38 27.52
CA SER A 439 -15.40 17.64 27.96
C SER A 439 -16.80 17.39 28.52
N LEU A 440 -17.64 16.68 27.76
CA LEU A 440 -18.98 16.31 28.22
C LEU A 440 -18.96 15.39 29.44
N ALA A 441 -18.00 14.46 29.50
CA ALA A 441 -17.85 13.55 30.63
C ALA A 441 -17.55 14.29 31.94
N HIS A 442 -16.79 15.39 31.87
CA HIS A 442 -16.52 16.28 33.00
C HIS A 442 -17.59 17.37 33.18
N ALA A 443 -18.78 17.15 32.62
CA ALA A 443 -19.90 18.07 32.68
C ALA A 443 -19.53 19.47 32.19
N VAL A 444 -18.85 19.58 31.04
CA VAL A 444 -18.60 20.85 30.34
C VAL A 444 -19.35 20.81 29.02
N PRO A 445 -20.36 21.67 28.80
CA PRO A 445 -21.04 21.77 27.52
C PRO A 445 -20.08 22.03 26.39
N THR A 446 -20.40 21.52 25.21
CA THR A 446 -19.40 21.39 24.16
C THR A 446 -19.96 21.70 22.77
N ILE A 447 -19.21 22.48 21.99
CA ILE A 447 -19.38 22.61 20.55
C ILE A 447 -18.50 21.56 19.85
N THR A 448 -19.10 20.76 18.99
CA THR A 448 -18.41 19.86 18.04
C THR A 448 -19.00 20.02 16.64
N THR A 449 -18.59 19.23 15.66
CA THR A 449 -18.97 19.43 14.25
C THR A 449 -19.69 18.23 13.65
N ASP A 450 -20.48 18.47 12.62
CA ASP A 450 -21.05 17.41 11.76
C ASP A 450 -20.03 16.77 10.79
N GLN A 451 -18.75 17.13 10.93
CA GLN A 451 -17.59 16.51 10.30
C GLN A 451 -16.71 15.74 11.29
N ALA A 452 -17.11 15.66 12.56
CA ALA A 452 -16.45 14.84 13.58
C ALA A 452 -17.24 13.54 13.79
N GLY A 453 -16.54 12.41 13.96
CA GLY A 453 -17.19 11.12 14.20
C GLY A 453 -18.12 11.12 15.42
N PHE A 454 -17.70 11.77 16.50
CA PHE A 454 -18.48 11.97 17.73
C PHE A 454 -19.68 12.88 17.49
N GLY A 455 -19.52 13.96 16.72
CA GLY A 455 -20.63 14.87 16.38
C GLY A 455 -21.71 14.19 15.55
N LEU A 456 -21.32 13.38 14.56
CA LEU A 456 -22.23 12.53 13.78
C LEU A 456 -22.96 11.50 14.68
N TRP A 457 -22.24 10.88 15.62
CA TRP A 457 -22.85 9.96 16.57
C TRP A 457 -23.87 10.67 17.48
N VAL A 458 -23.54 11.84 18.04
CA VAL A 458 -24.46 12.64 18.86
C VAL A 458 -25.74 12.99 18.09
N GLN A 459 -25.58 13.40 16.82
CA GLN A 459 -26.70 13.73 15.94
C GLN A 459 -27.70 12.58 15.79
N GLN A 460 -27.22 11.33 15.80
CA GLN A 460 -28.06 10.13 15.68
C GLN A 460 -28.76 9.73 16.99
N ILE A 461 -28.13 9.97 18.15
CA ILE A 461 -28.54 9.36 19.43
C ILE A 461 -29.21 10.31 20.43
N ALA A 462 -29.03 11.61 20.31
CA ALA A 462 -29.54 12.58 21.28
C ALA A 462 -30.30 13.76 20.64
N GLY A 463 -30.11 14.04 19.36
CA GLY A 463 -30.52 15.32 18.78
C GLY A 463 -29.69 16.48 19.34
N GLU A 464 -29.85 17.68 18.77
CA GLU A 464 -29.17 18.90 19.24
C GLU A 464 -29.87 19.44 20.51
N GLY A 465 -29.10 19.89 21.52
CA GLY A 465 -29.65 20.65 22.66
C GLY A 465 -29.42 20.11 24.07
N ASP A 466 -28.83 18.93 24.30
CA ASP A 466 -28.58 18.43 25.67
C ASP A 466 -27.12 18.60 26.10
N GLY A 467 -26.64 19.84 26.16
CA GLY A 467 -25.24 20.17 26.49
C GLY A 467 -24.23 19.99 25.35
N VAL A 468 -24.69 19.57 24.16
CA VAL A 468 -23.89 19.52 22.92
C VAL A 468 -24.50 20.44 21.88
N MET A 469 -23.66 21.26 21.25
CA MET A 469 -23.99 22.11 20.11
C MET A 469 -23.24 21.61 18.88
N LEU A 470 -23.93 21.46 17.74
CA LEU A 470 -23.33 20.98 16.49
C LEU A 470 -23.11 22.14 15.53
N LEU A 471 -21.84 22.47 15.28
CA LEU A 471 -21.44 23.37 14.22
C LEU A 471 -21.58 22.66 12.86
N LYS A 472 -22.45 23.19 12.00
CA LYS A 472 -22.58 22.73 10.62
C LYS A 472 -21.37 23.19 9.80
N ARG A 473 -20.56 22.23 9.37
CA ARG A 473 -19.40 22.43 8.49
C ARG A 473 -19.54 21.67 7.18
N LYS A 474 -20.18 20.50 7.19
CA LYS A 474 -20.30 19.66 6.00
C LYS A 474 -21.05 20.37 4.87
N GLY A 475 -20.37 20.61 3.75
CA GLY A 475 -20.95 21.29 2.58
C GLY A 475 -21.15 22.80 2.76
N VAL A 476 -20.60 23.39 3.82
CA VAL A 476 -20.73 24.82 4.15
C VAL A 476 -19.46 25.56 3.76
N LYS A 477 -19.57 26.73 3.11
CA LYS A 477 -18.39 27.56 2.78
C LYS A 477 -17.80 28.18 4.04
N ILE A 478 -16.48 28.39 4.05
CA ILE A 478 -15.71 28.85 5.23
C ILE A 478 -16.29 30.10 5.91
N ASN A 479 -16.70 31.12 5.15
CA ASN A 479 -17.27 32.36 5.72
C ASN A 479 -18.56 32.11 6.52
N PHE A 480 -19.36 31.11 6.13
CA PHE A 480 -20.57 30.74 6.88
C PHE A 480 -20.25 29.87 8.09
N ILE A 481 -19.14 29.12 8.07
CA ILE A 481 -18.70 28.32 9.22
C ILE A 481 -18.35 29.25 10.40
N GLU A 482 -17.64 30.35 10.13
CA GLU A 482 -17.33 31.37 11.14
C GLU A 482 -18.61 32.01 11.70
N GLU A 483 -19.55 32.43 10.83
CA GLU A 483 -20.84 32.99 11.24
C GLU A 483 -21.64 32.01 12.12
N ASN A 484 -21.65 30.73 11.75
CA ASN A 484 -22.35 29.70 12.50
C ASN A 484 -21.71 29.52 13.89
N LEU A 485 -20.37 29.48 13.98
CA LEU A 485 -19.69 29.35 15.27
C LEU A 485 -19.90 30.60 16.15
N TYR A 486 -19.83 31.79 15.55
CA TYR A 486 -20.14 33.05 16.23
C TYR A 486 -21.58 33.07 16.77
N THR A 487 -22.55 32.54 16.02
CA THR A 487 -23.94 32.41 16.47
C THR A 487 -24.06 31.48 17.69
N LEU A 488 -23.34 30.36 17.70
CA LEU A 488 -23.28 29.45 18.86
C LEU A 488 -22.63 30.13 20.08
N PHE A 489 -21.62 30.98 19.89
CA PHE A 489 -21.06 31.78 20.98
C PHE A 489 -22.09 32.74 21.56
N LYS A 490 -22.86 33.44 20.73
CA LYS A 490 -23.95 34.31 21.21
C LYS A 490 -25.01 33.53 21.99
N GLU A 491 -25.38 32.34 21.50
CA GLU A 491 -26.31 31.46 22.21
C GLU A 491 -25.76 31.09 23.59
N PHE A 492 -24.53 30.60 23.67
CA PHE A 492 -23.86 30.26 24.94
C PHE A 492 -23.81 31.46 25.91
N LEU A 493 -23.48 32.65 25.43
CA LEU A 493 -23.41 33.86 26.24
C LEU A 493 -24.77 34.36 26.71
N SER A 494 -25.86 33.92 26.06
CA SER A 494 -27.23 34.25 26.45
C SER A 494 -27.78 33.35 27.56
N TRP A 495 -27.12 32.22 27.86
CA TRP A 495 -27.58 31.29 28.87
C TRP A 495 -27.53 31.89 30.28
N SER A 496 -28.65 31.80 30.99
CA SER A 496 -28.74 32.00 32.43
C SER A 496 -27.97 30.94 33.20
N ASP A 497 -27.68 31.19 34.48
CA ASP A 497 -27.00 30.20 35.34
C ASP A 497 -27.82 28.90 35.47
N THR A 498 -29.15 28.99 35.44
CA THR A 498 -30.05 27.83 35.45
C THR A 498 -29.94 27.02 34.16
N GLU A 499 -29.93 27.69 33.01
CA GLU A 499 -29.74 27.01 31.72
C GLU A 499 -28.35 26.37 31.64
N MET A 500 -27.30 27.09 32.07
CA MET A 500 -25.94 26.56 32.13
C MET A 500 -25.89 25.26 32.92
N GLU A 501 -26.54 25.22 34.09
CA GLU A 501 -26.61 24.02 34.94
C GLU A 501 -27.37 22.87 34.27
N GLU A 502 -28.48 23.15 33.60
CA GLU A 502 -29.20 22.12 32.82
C GLU A 502 -28.38 21.60 31.64
N ARG A 503 -27.64 22.47 30.93
CA ARG A 503 -26.71 22.04 29.88
C ARG A 503 -25.58 21.17 30.43
N ARG A 504 -25.09 21.43 31.65
CA ARG A 504 -24.05 20.61 32.30
C ARG A 504 -24.53 19.19 32.61
N LYS A 505 -25.75 19.08 33.13
CA LYS A 505 -26.42 17.78 33.35
C LYS A 505 -26.66 17.06 32.02
N GLY A 506 -27.09 17.79 31.00
CA GLY A 506 -27.24 17.28 29.63
C GLY A 506 -25.94 16.71 29.07
N ALA A 507 -24.86 17.47 29.18
CA ALA A 507 -23.53 17.06 28.76
C ALA A 507 -23.14 15.71 29.38
N ARG A 508 -23.31 15.58 30.70
CA ARG A 508 -23.05 14.31 31.41
C ARG A 508 -23.95 13.18 30.92
N ARG A 509 -25.26 13.41 30.70
CA ARG A 509 -26.19 12.41 30.15
C ARG A 509 -25.76 11.91 28.77
N VAL A 510 -25.31 12.80 27.89
CA VAL A 510 -24.81 12.41 26.55
C VAL A 510 -23.53 11.58 26.67
N ALA A 511 -22.58 12.00 27.50
CA ALA A 511 -21.34 11.24 27.72
C ALA A 511 -21.61 9.82 28.27
N LEU A 512 -22.60 9.66 29.16
CA LEU A 512 -22.99 8.35 29.71
C LEU A 512 -23.45 7.34 28.64
N LYS A 513 -23.98 7.82 27.51
CA LYS A 513 -24.37 6.96 26.37
C LYS A 513 -23.16 6.42 25.59
N ALA A 514 -21.98 7.01 25.75
CA ALA A 514 -20.72 6.58 25.14
C ALA A 514 -19.85 5.74 26.11
N ASN A 515 -20.49 5.03 27.04
CA ASN A 515 -19.78 4.17 27.99
C ASN A 515 -19.31 2.86 27.29
N TRP A 516 -18.11 2.39 27.63
CA TRP A 516 -17.59 1.12 27.12
C TRP A 516 -18.50 -0.08 27.35
N LYS A 517 -19.28 -0.12 28.44
CA LYS A 517 -20.28 -1.19 28.66
C LYS A 517 -21.25 -1.34 27.48
N ASP A 518 -21.54 -0.25 26.78
CA ASP A 518 -22.47 -0.18 25.65
C ASP A 518 -21.75 -0.30 24.31
N PHE A 519 -20.51 0.21 24.20
CA PHE A 519 -19.73 0.22 22.97
C PHE A 519 -18.87 -1.02 22.75
N PHE A 520 -18.44 -1.70 23.82
CA PHE A 520 -17.56 -2.87 23.73
C PHE A 520 -18.22 -4.04 22.97
N LYS A 521 -19.56 -4.08 22.91
CA LYS A 521 -20.30 -5.05 22.07
C LYS A 521 -19.91 -4.98 20.59
N PHE A 522 -19.49 -3.83 20.07
CA PHE A 522 -19.03 -3.70 18.69
C PHE A 522 -17.67 -4.37 18.48
N TYR A 523 -16.77 -4.28 19.46
CA TYR A 523 -15.52 -5.02 19.48
C TYR A 523 -15.78 -6.53 19.56
N LEU A 524 -16.69 -6.98 20.43
CA LEU A 524 -17.08 -8.39 20.50
C LEU A 524 -17.59 -8.93 19.15
N LYS A 525 -18.44 -8.16 18.45
CA LYS A 525 -18.88 -8.53 17.09
C LYS A 525 -17.72 -8.60 16.10
N ALA A 526 -16.74 -7.71 16.22
CA ALA A 526 -15.56 -7.72 15.35
C ALA A 526 -14.69 -8.96 15.58
N TYR A 527 -14.52 -9.33 16.85
CA TYR A 527 -13.81 -10.55 17.26
C TYR A 527 -14.55 -11.80 16.78
N ASP A 528 -15.87 -11.86 16.96
CA ASP A 528 -16.68 -12.99 16.53
C ASP A 528 -16.63 -13.16 15.00
N LYS A 529 -16.62 -12.06 14.23
CA LYS A 529 -16.44 -12.08 12.77
C LYS A 529 -15.04 -12.56 12.37
N ALA A 530 -13.99 -12.07 13.02
CA ALA A 530 -12.63 -12.51 12.74
C ALA A 530 -12.42 -14.01 13.02
N ILE A 531 -13.00 -14.53 14.11
CA ILE A 531 -12.98 -15.96 14.44
C ILE A 531 -13.72 -16.78 13.37
N ALA A 532 -14.89 -16.32 12.92
CA ALA A 532 -15.65 -17.03 11.89
C ALA A 532 -14.84 -17.14 10.57
N VAL A 533 -14.20 -16.04 10.14
CA VAL A 533 -13.36 -16.01 8.94
C VAL A 533 -12.09 -16.87 9.10
N SER A 534 -11.44 -16.85 10.28
CA SER A 534 -10.26 -17.69 10.51
C SER A 534 -10.61 -19.18 10.61
N HIS A 535 -11.78 -19.51 11.14
CA HIS A 535 -12.29 -20.89 11.17
C HIS A 535 -12.56 -21.41 9.76
N GLU A 536 -13.25 -20.64 8.92
CA GLU A 536 -13.48 -21.02 7.52
C GLU A 536 -12.16 -21.18 6.75
N ARG A 537 -11.18 -20.29 7.00
CA ARG A 537 -9.83 -20.42 6.44
C ARG A 537 -9.12 -21.68 6.93
N ALA A 538 -9.18 -21.98 8.22
CA ALA A 538 -8.57 -23.17 8.81
C ALA A 538 -9.25 -24.47 8.34
N GLU A 539 -10.58 -24.48 8.18
CA GLU A 539 -11.34 -25.60 7.61
C GLU A 539 -10.96 -25.85 6.15
N LYS A 540 -10.82 -24.80 5.34
CA LYS A 540 -10.35 -24.94 3.95
C LYS A 540 -8.94 -25.53 3.90
N LEU A 541 -8.03 -25.09 4.77
CA LEU A 541 -6.67 -25.62 4.87
C LEU A 541 -6.66 -27.09 5.35
N THR A 542 -7.47 -27.43 6.35
CA THR A 542 -7.59 -28.81 6.85
C THR A 542 -8.34 -29.74 5.90
N LEU A 543 -9.28 -29.25 5.07
CA LEU A 543 -9.92 -30.01 3.99
C LEU A 543 -8.96 -30.24 2.82
N ILE A 544 -8.03 -29.31 2.58
CA ILE A 544 -6.89 -29.53 1.68
C ILE A 544 -5.97 -30.61 2.25
N ASP A 545 -5.74 -30.62 3.58
CA ASP A 545 -4.97 -31.69 4.26
C ASP A 545 -5.74 -33.03 4.41
N TYR A 546 -7.08 -33.04 4.44
CA TYR A 546 -7.91 -34.27 4.49
C TYR A 546 -8.17 -34.86 3.10
N ARG A 547 -8.00 -34.05 2.04
CA ARG A 547 -7.77 -34.52 0.67
C ARG A 547 -6.30 -34.96 0.46
N VAL A 548 -5.67 -35.50 1.51
CA VAL A 548 -4.66 -36.54 1.32
C VAL A 548 -5.36 -37.78 0.77
N GLU A 549 -5.69 -37.71 -0.53
CA GLU A 549 -5.74 -38.89 -1.37
C GLU A 549 -4.47 -39.68 -1.11
N ARG A 550 -4.64 -41.00 -0.97
CA ARG A 550 -3.56 -41.98 -1.04
C ARG A 550 -2.55 -41.49 -2.07
N LYS A 551 -1.35 -41.13 -1.62
CA LYS A 551 -0.18 -41.02 -2.48
C LYS A 551 0.06 -42.40 -3.09
N TYR A 552 -0.59 -42.68 -4.20
CA TYR A 552 0.04 -43.48 -5.22
C TYR A 552 1.27 -42.69 -5.64
N VAL A 553 2.44 -43.24 -5.35
CA VAL A 553 3.68 -42.80 -5.99
C VAL A 553 3.51 -43.16 -7.47
N PHE A 554 3.01 -42.21 -8.24
CA PHE A 554 3.33 -42.09 -9.65
C PHE A 554 4.31 -40.93 -9.77
N ALA A 555 5.46 -41.22 -10.34
CA ALA A 555 6.43 -40.20 -10.72
C ALA A 555 5.79 -39.33 -11.82
N GLY A 556 5.45 -38.07 -11.50
CA GLY A 556 4.98 -37.11 -12.50
C GLY A 556 4.13 -35.94 -11.95
N ALA A 557 4.74 -34.75 -11.97
CA ALA A 557 4.18 -33.39 -12.06
C ALA A 557 3.00 -32.94 -11.15
N VAL A 558 3.28 -31.94 -10.30
CA VAL A 558 2.32 -31.23 -9.42
C VAL A 558 1.94 -29.89 -10.05
N SER A 559 0.65 -29.58 -10.19
CA SER A 559 0.12 -28.23 -10.38
C SER A 559 -1.26 -28.13 -9.72
N THR A 560 -1.46 -27.10 -8.87
CA THR A 560 -2.70 -26.78 -8.14
C THR A 560 -3.51 -25.64 -8.78
N GLN A 561 -3.20 -25.23 -10.01
CA GLN A 561 -4.03 -24.30 -10.78
C GLN A 561 -5.16 -25.03 -11.52
N PRO A 562 -6.39 -24.46 -11.60
CA PRO A 562 -7.37 -24.95 -12.56
C PRO A 562 -6.77 -24.86 -13.96
N HIS A 563 -6.62 -26.00 -14.61
CA HIS A 563 -6.14 -26.08 -15.98
C HIS A 563 -7.28 -25.71 -16.92
N PHE A 564 -7.33 -24.44 -17.34
CA PHE A 564 -8.03 -24.10 -18.57
C PHE A 564 -7.22 -24.69 -19.73
N ARG A 565 -7.69 -25.83 -20.27
CA ARG A 565 -7.29 -26.19 -21.63
C ARG A 565 -7.94 -25.15 -22.54
N ALA A 566 -7.13 -24.23 -23.07
CA ALA A 566 -7.54 -23.48 -24.23
C ALA A 566 -7.74 -24.50 -25.36
N PHE A 567 -8.98 -24.90 -25.59
CA PHE A 567 -9.33 -25.58 -26.83
C PHE A 567 -9.33 -24.50 -27.90
N THR A 568 -8.25 -24.41 -28.65
CA THR A 568 -8.25 -23.63 -29.89
C THR A 568 -9.18 -24.39 -30.83
N ALA A 569 -10.41 -23.90 -30.98
CA ALA A 569 -11.32 -24.40 -32.00
C ALA A 569 -10.78 -23.94 -33.35
N VAL A 570 -9.86 -24.72 -33.92
CA VAL A 570 -9.24 -24.42 -35.20
C VAL A 570 -10.31 -24.51 -36.28
N VAL A 571 -10.63 -23.38 -36.92
CA VAL A 571 -11.60 -23.33 -38.03
C VAL A 571 -11.09 -24.21 -39.18
N ASN A 572 -11.90 -25.14 -39.65
CA ASN A 572 -11.56 -25.92 -40.84
C ASN A 572 -11.75 -25.06 -42.08
N LEU A 573 -10.63 -24.64 -42.69
CA LEU A 573 -10.65 -23.94 -43.97
C LEU A 573 -11.04 -24.91 -45.10
N PRO A 574 -11.80 -24.47 -46.12
CA PRO A 574 -12.03 -25.27 -47.31
C PRO A 574 -10.70 -25.67 -47.97
N LEU A 575 -10.59 -26.93 -48.43
CA LEU A 575 -9.37 -27.48 -49.06
C LEU A 575 -8.81 -26.58 -50.19
N LYS A 576 -9.69 -25.93 -50.96
CA LYS A 576 -9.29 -25.00 -52.05
C LYS A 576 -8.48 -23.79 -51.57
N ILE A 577 -8.62 -23.37 -50.30
CA ILE A 577 -7.98 -22.18 -49.72
C ILE A 577 -7.25 -22.48 -48.39
N GLU A 578 -6.97 -23.74 -48.08
CA GLU A 578 -6.39 -24.17 -46.80
C GLU A 578 -5.05 -23.50 -46.48
N ARG A 579 -4.26 -23.21 -47.52
CA ARG A 579 -2.95 -22.57 -47.40
C ARG A 579 -3.02 -21.08 -47.01
N LEU A 580 -4.22 -20.49 -46.88
CA LEU A 580 -4.35 -19.18 -46.22
C LEU A 580 -3.83 -19.20 -44.79
N ARG A 581 -3.94 -20.35 -44.09
CA ARG A 581 -3.38 -20.52 -42.75
C ARG A 581 -1.86 -20.50 -42.78
N GLU A 582 -1.24 -21.19 -43.73
CA GLU A 582 0.21 -21.17 -43.92
C GLU A 582 0.73 -19.74 -44.10
N LEU A 583 0.07 -18.97 -44.99
CA LEU A 583 0.40 -17.58 -45.21
C LEU A 583 0.14 -16.71 -43.97
N ALA A 584 -0.89 -16.99 -43.17
CA ALA A 584 -1.21 -16.20 -41.97
C ALA A 584 -0.13 -16.30 -40.89
N TYR A 585 0.49 -17.48 -40.75
CA TYR A 585 1.57 -17.76 -39.79
C TYR A 585 2.98 -17.41 -40.31
N ASN A 586 3.10 -16.91 -41.54
CA ASN A 586 4.36 -16.39 -42.09
C ASN A 586 4.26 -14.89 -42.37
N LEU A 587 5.04 -14.08 -41.66
CA LEU A 587 4.97 -12.62 -41.73
C LEU A 587 5.36 -12.01 -43.09
N TRP A 588 5.73 -12.81 -44.09
CA TRP A 588 5.99 -12.36 -45.47
C TRP A 588 4.91 -11.43 -46.02
N TRP A 589 3.63 -11.66 -45.66
CA TRP A 589 2.53 -10.79 -46.08
C TRP A 589 2.62 -9.35 -45.55
N THR A 590 3.39 -9.11 -44.48
CA THR A 590 3.47 -7.79 -43.82
C THR A 590 4.20 -6.75 -44.69
N TRP A 591 5.10 -7.16 -45.58
CA TRP A 591 5.75 -6.29 -46.58
C TRP A 591 5.34 -6.60 -48.03
N HIS A 592 4.34 -7.46 -48.22
CA HIS A 592 3.75 -7.78 -49.53
C HIS A 592 2.25 -7.41 -49.56
N PRO A 593 1.90 -6.17 -49.98
CA PRO A 593 0.53 -5.65 -49.88
C PRO A 593 -0.55 -6.51 -50.57
N LYS A 594 -0.19 -7.21 -51.64
CA LYS A 594 -1.12 -8.11 -52.35
C LYS A 594 -1.53 -9.30 -51.48
N ALA A 595 -0.60 -9.88 -50.72
CA ALA A 595 -0.88 -10.97 -49.79
C ALA A 595 -1.84 -10.54 -48.67
N ARG A 596 -1.63 -9.34 -48.12
CA ARG A 596 -2.57 -8.74 -47.14
C ARG A 596 -3.98 -8.57 -47.71
N SER A 597 -4.09 -8.25 -49.01
CA SER A 597 -5.39 -8.00 -49.66
C SER A 597 -6.29 -9.24 -49.70
N LEU A 598 -5.73 -10.45 -49.67
CA LEU A 598 -6.52 -11.69 -49.58
C LEU A 598 -7.41 -11.68 -48.34
N TYR A 599 -6.83 -11.40 -47.17
CA TYR A 599 -7.58 -11.36 -45.91
C TYR A 599 -8.58 -10.21 -45.85
N ILE A 600 -8.22 -9.03 -46.39
CA ILE A 600 -9.14 -7.88 -46.47
C ILE A 600 -10.35 -8.23 -47.33
N SER A 601 -10.15 -8.91 -48.45
CA SER A 601 -11.22 -9.19 -49.42
C SER A 601 -12.23 -10.26 -48.97
N LEU A 602 -11.88 -11.09 -47.97
CA LEU A 602 -12.81 -12.04 -47.37
C LEU A 602 -13.93 -11.34 -46.61
N ASP A 603 -13.57 -10.39 -45.74
CA ASP A 603 -14.50 -9.50 -45.06
C ASP A 603 -13.75 -8.24 -44.59
N PRO A 604 -13.90 -7.09 -45.30
CA PRO A 604 -13.18 -5.87 -44.97
C PRO A 604 -13.51 -5.31 -43.58
N LYS A 605 -14.75 -5.51 -43.11
CA LYS A 605 -15.20 -5.01 -41.81
C LYS A 605 -14.61 -5.87 -40.70
N LEU A 606 -14.71 -7.20 -40.84
CA LEU A 606 -14.14 -8.13 -39.87
C LEU A 606 -12.61 -7.98 -39.78
N TRP A 607 -11.93 -7.76 -40.91
CA TRP A 607 -10.48 -7.52 -40.93
C TRP A 607 -10.07 -6.33 -40.02
N GLN A 608 -10.83 -5.24 -40.05
CA GLN A 608 -10.59 -4.08 -39.18
C GLN A 608 -10.90 -4.41 -37.72
N GLU A 609 -12.03 -5.08 -37.44
CA GLU A 609 -12.43 -5.48 -36.09
C GLU A 609 -11.43 -6.45 -35.43
N MET A 610 -10.77 -7.30 -36.22
CA MET A 610 -9.75 -8.24 -35.74
C MET A 610 -8.37 -7.60 -35.56
N GLY A 611 -8.23 -6.29 -35.78
CA GLY A 611 -6.97 -5.56 -35.58
C GLY A 611 -5.91 -5.90 -36.63
N ASN A 612 -6.31 -6.06 -37.90
CA ASN A 612 -5.42 -6.41 -39.01
C ASN A 612 -4.66 -7.74 -38.82
N ASN A 613 -5.25 -8.68 -38.08
CA ASN A 613 -4.63 -9.95 -37.75
C ASN A 613 -5.21 -11.10 -38.59
N PRO A 614 -4.42 -11.71 -39.50
CA PRO A 614 -4.91 -12.78 -40.36
C PRO A 614 -5.19 -14.08 -39.61
N VAL A 615 -4.45 -14.39 -38.54
CA VAL A 615 -4.70 -15.58 -37.71
C VAL A 615 -6.07 -15.44 -37.04
N ARG A 616 -6.29 -14.34 -36.33
CA ARG A 616 -7.57 -14.06 -35.67
C ARG A 616 -8.73 -13.96 -36.66
N MET A 617 -8.50 -13.37 -37.84
CA MET A 617 -9.50 -13.28 -38.90
C MET A 617 -9.96 -14.68 -39.35
N LEU A 618 -9.02 -15.58 -39.67
CA LEU A 618 -9.35 -16.92 -40.15
C LEU A 618 -10.10 -17.76 -39.10
N GLU A 619 -9.83 -17.53 -37.82
CA GLU A 619 -10.53 -18.21 -36.72
C GLU A 619 -11.92 -17.60 -36.41
N THR A 620 -12.25 -16.44 -37.00
CA THR A 620 -13.52 -15.72 -36.73
C THR A 620 -14.44 -15.64 -37.95
N VAL A 621 -13.90 -15.68 -39.17
CA VAL A 621 -14.67 -15.55 -40.41
C VAL A 621 -15.69 -16.68 -40.55
N SER A 622 -16.89 -16.33 -41.04
CA SER A 622 -17.97 -17.30 -41.16
C SER A 622 -17.67 -18.34 -42.25
N PRO A 623 -18.11 -19.60 -42.08
CA PRO A 623 -17.96 -20.63 -43.11
C PRO A 623 -18.58 -20.24 -44.46
N GLU A 624 -19.69 -19.50 -44.46
CA GLU A 624 -20.37 -19.04 -45.67
C GLU A 624 -19.49 -18.09 -46.49
N LYS A 625 -18.78 -17.17 -45.81
CA LYS A 625 -17.85 -16.24 -46.45
C LYS A 625 -16.63 -16.94 -47.04
N LEU A 626 -16.11 -17.94 -46.34
CA LEU A 626 -15.03 -18.78 -46.87
C LEU A 626 -15.48 -19.55 -48.12
N LEU A 627 -16.68 -20.12 -48.12
CA LEU A 627 -17.24 -20.80 -49.29
C LEU A 627 -17.49 -19.84 -50.46
N GLU A 628 -18.05 -18.66 -50.19
CA GLU A 628 -18.24 -17.59 -51.19
C GLU A 628 -16.91 -17.23 -51.88
N ALA A 629 -15.83 -17.09 -51.10
CA ALA A 629 -14.49 -16.83 -51.62
C ALA A 629 -13.97 -17.97 -52.52
N THR A 630 -14.27 -19.23 -52.18
CA THR A 630 -13.86 -20.39 -53.02
C THR A 630 -14.58 -20.49 -54.36
N GLU A 631 -15.77 -19.90 -54.48
CA GLU A 631 -16.56 -19.87 -55.71
C GLU A 631 -16.34 -18.57 -56.52
N ASN A 632 -15.68 -17.56 -55.93
CA ASN A 632 -15.34 -16.31 -56.59
C ASN A 632 -14.07 -16.46 -57.45
N THR A 633 -14.22 -16.43 -58.78
CA THR A 633 -13.12 -16.58 -59.75
C THR A 633 -12.02 -15.52 -59.59
N THR A 634 -12.39 -14.28 -59.24
CA THR A 634 -11.42 -13.19 -59.08
C THR A 634 -10.55 -13.42 -57.85
N TYR A 635 -11.18 -13.79 -56.73
CA TYR A 635 -10.47 -14.12 -55.49
C TYR A 635 -9.53 -15.30 -55.68
N MET A 636 -10.01 -16.39 -56.29
CA MET A 636 -9.21 -17.58 -56.52
C MET A 636 -8.01 -17.33 -57.45
N THR A 637 -8.17 -16.48 -58.48
CA THR A 637 -7.06 -16.09 -59.36
C THR A 637 -5.99 -15.32 -58.57
N GLN A 638 -6.39 -14.36 -57.73
CA GLN A 638 -5.46 -13.61 -56.88
C GLN A 638 -4.76 -14.52 -55.86
N TYR A 639 -5.52 -15.41 -55.22
CA TYR A 639 -5.02 -16.39 -54.26
C TYR A 639 -3.94 -17.28 -54.87
N THR A 640 -4.20 -17.89 -56.04
CA THR A 640 -3.23 -18.75 -56.72
C THR A 640 -1.98 -17.99 -57.13
N GLN A 641 -2.11 -16.77 -57.66
CA GLN A 641 -0.96 -15.94 -58.04
C GLN A 641 -0.08 -15.58 -56.85
N ILE A 642 -0.69 -15.25 -55.70
CA ILE A 642 0.05 -14.88 -54.49
C ILE A 642 0.74 -16.09 -53.88
N LEU A 643 0.09 -17.26 -53.84
CA LEU A 643 0.75 -18.47 -53.38
C LEU A 643 1.88 -18.91 -54.31
N GLN A 644 1.73 -18.76 -55.62
CA GLN A 644 2.83 -19.01 -56.54
C GLN A 644 4.03 -18.09 -56.25
N GLN A 645 3.80 -16.78 -56.02
CA GLN A 645 4.86 -15.85 -55.63
C GLN A 645 5.50 -16.21 -54.29
N PHE A 646 4.68 -16.64 -53.32
CA PHE A 646 5.16 -17.09 -52.02
C PHE A 646 6.01 -18.36 -52.15
N ASP A 647 5.58 -19.34 -52.94
CA ASP A 647 6.31 -20.58 -53.19
C ASP A 647 7.61 -20.31 -53.96
N GLU A 648 7.58 -19.47 -54.99
CA GLU A 648 8.77 -19.04 -55.72
C GLU A 648 9.77 -18.35 -54.79
N TYR A 649 9.29 -17.45 -53.91
CA TYR A 649 10.10 -16.82 -52.89
C TYR A 649 10.69 -17.87 -51.94
N MET A 650 9.88 -18.68 -51.27
CA MET A 650 10.36 -19.64 -50.26
C MET A 650 11.30 -20.70 -50.84
N ASN A 651 11.13 -21.08 -52.11
CA ASN A 651 11.97 -22.10 -52.77
C ASN A 651 13.19 -21.53 -53.48
N ASP A 652 13.35 -20.21 -53.59
CA ASP A 652 14.52 -19.61 -54.22
C ASP A 652 15.80 -19.90 -53.42
N ARG A 653 16.71 -20.67 -54.03
CA ARG A 653 18.01 -21.03 -53.48
C ARG A 653 19.16 -20.24 -54.12
N THR A 654 18.83 -19.31 -55.00
CA THR A 654 19.82 -18.53 -55.74
C THR A 654 20.45 -17.51 -54.79
N PRO A 655 21.78 -17.52 -54.61
CA PRO A 655 22.46 -16.47 -53.86
C PRO A 655 22.27 -15.13 -54.57
N ASN A 656 21.99 -14.07 -53.81
CA ASN A 656 21.85 -12.74 -54.40
C ASN A 656 23.20 -12.25 -54.93
N GLU A 657 23.35 -12.18 -56.26
CA GLU A 657 24.60 -11.79 -56.94
C GLU A 657 25.11 -10.39 -56.56
N LYS A 658 24.23 -9.52 -56.05
CA LYS A 658 24.57 -8.16 -55.63
C LYS A 658 25.15 -8.07 -54.21
N ILE A 659 25.17 -9.17 -53.46
CA ILE A 659 25.59 -9.20 -52.06
C ILE A 659 26.68 -10.25 -51.88
N GLN A 660 27.86 -9.78 -51.50
CA GLN A 660 29.00 -10.66 -51.25
C GLN A 660 28.89 -11.25 -49.83
N VAL A 661 28.12 -12.33 -49.69
CA VAL A 661 28.08 -13.12 -48.45
C VAL A 661 29.26 -14.10 -48.43
N SER A 662 29.93 -14.22 -47.28
CA SER A 662 31.00 -15.20 -47.10
C SER A 662 30.49 -16.62 -47.39
N PRO A 663 31.19 -17.44 -48.21
CA PRO A 663 30.79 -18.82 -48.49
C PRO A 663 30.64 -19.71 -47.25
N ALA A 664 31.16 -19.28 -46.10
CA ALA A 664 31.05 -19.96 -44.82
C ALA A 664 29.67 -19.78 -44.15
N ILE A 665 28.89 -18.77 -44.55
CA ILE A 665 27.54 -18.52 -44.03
C ILE A 665 26.54 -19.22 -44.95
N LYS A 666 25.88 -20.25 -44.44
CA LYS A 666 24.91 -21.10 -45.16
C LYS A 666 23.71 -21.35 -44.26
N TRP A 667 22.59 -21.83 -44.80
CA TRP A 667 21.43 -22.22 -43.97
C TRP A 667 21.76 -23.32 -42.95
N SER A 668 22.77 -24.16 -43.21
CA SER A 668 23.31 -25.12 -42.24
C SER A 668 24.30 -24.53 -41.22
N SER A 669 24.83 -23.33 -41.49
CA SER A 669 25.72 -22.58 -40.59
C SER A 669 25.40 -21.07 -40.62
N PRO A 670 24.23 -20.66 -40.13
CA PRO A 670 23.69 -19.31 -40.35
C PRO A 670 24.35 -18.28 -39.42
N VAL A 671 23.95 -17.02 -39.57
CA VAL A 671 24.12 -15.99 -38.55
C VAL A 671 23.06 -16.18 -37.47
N ALA A 672 23.44 -16.22 -36.20
CA ALA A 672 22.51 -16.17 -35.08
C ALA A 672 22.43 -14.74 -34.55
N TYR A 673 21.29 -14.09 -34.77
CA TYR A 673 21.04 -12.70 -34.39
C TYR A 673 20.26 -12.64 -33.09
N PHE A 674 20.83 -12.02 -32.07
CA PHE A 674 20.25 -11.90 -30.73
C PHE A 674 19.81 -10.45 -30.47
N SER A 675 18.55 -10.28 -30.07
CA SER A 675 17.98 -8.99 -29.71
C SER A 675 16.90 -9.19 -28.63
N ALA A 676 16.78 -8.24 -27.71
CA ALA A 676 15.71 -8.26 -26.71
C ALA A 676 14.33 -7.99 -27.33
N GLU A 677 14.29 -7.22 -28.42
CA GLU A 677 13.06 -6.80 -29.08
C GLU A 677 13.11 -6.95 -30.61
N TYR A 678 11.92 -7.15 -31.21
CA TYR A 678 11.74 -7.30 -32.66
C TYR A 678 10.46 -6.60 -33.15
N GLY A 679 10.63 -5.58 -33.99
CA GLY A 679 9.59 -4.79 -34.62
C GLY A 679 9.17 -5.34 -35.96
N LEU A 680 8.34 -6.39 -35.94
CA LEU A 680 7.90 -7.07 -37.15
C LEU A 680 6.57 -6.52 -37.69
N HIS A 681 5.53 -6.53 -36.84
CA HIS A 681 4.19 -6.02 -37.14
C HIS A 681 3.42 -5.82 -35.83
N GLU A 682 2.39 -4.96 -35.82
CA GLU A 682 1.60 -4.61 -34.61
C GLU A 682 0.96 -5.81 -33.89
N ILE A 683 0.75 -6.92 -34.61
CA ILE A 683 0.16 -8.16 -34.10
C ILE A 683 1.13 -9.00 -33.24
N ILE A 684 2.42 -8.67 -33.25
CA ILE A 684 3.43 -9.24 -32.35
C ILE A 684 4.06 -8.08 -31.57
N PRO A 685 3.51 -7.73 -30.39
CA PRO A 685 3.94 -6.55 -29.66
C PRO A 685 5.16 -6.85 -28.77
N VAL A 686 6.27 -7.24 -29.39
CA VAL A 686 7.54 -7.61 -28.70
C VAL A 686 8.64 -6.54 -28.88
N TYR A 687 8.26 -5.27 -29.01
CA TYR A 687 9.18 -4.15 -29.05
C TYR A 687 8.60 -2.87 -28.43
N SER A 688 9.45 -1.88 -28.12
CA SER A 688 9.08 -0.61 -27.48
C SER A 688 9.69 0.63 -28.17
N GLY A 689 10.56 0.47 -29.18
CA GLY A 689 11.12 1.62 -29.90
C GLY A 689 11.78 1.32 -31.26
N GLY A 690 12.61 2.27 -31.72
CA GLY A 690 13.29 2.18 -33.01
C GLY A 690 14.29 1.03 -33.14
N LEU A 691 14.89 0.59 -32.02
CA LEU A 691 15.81 -0.55 -31.99
C LEU A 691 15.11 -1.87 -32.36
N GLY A 692 13.93 -2.12 -31.79
CA GLY A 692 13.10 -3.24 -32.23
C GLY A 692 12.78 -3.19 -33.71
N THR A 693 12.41 -2.03 -34.25
CA THR A 693 12.16 -1.85 -35.69
C THR A 693 13.38 -2.26 -36.52
N LEU A 694 14.58 -1.82 -36.14
CA LEU A 694 15.82 -2.23 -36.79
C LEU A 694 16.02 -3.75 -36.77
N SER A 695 15.85 -4.40 -35.61
CA SER A 695 15.95 -5.86 -35.48
C SER A 695 14.92 -6.59 -36.35
N GLY A 696 13.70 -6.08 -36.44
CA GLY A 696 12.67 -6.62 -37.33
C GLY A 696 13.04 -6.47 -38.81
N ASP A 697 13.54 -5.30 -39.20
CA ASP A 697 13.96 -5.01 -40.57
C ASP A 697 15.21 -5.81 -40.97
N HIS A 698 16.12 -6.11 -40.03
CA HIS A 698 17.21 -7.07 -40.27
C HIS A 698 16.66 -8.45 -40.65
N LEU A 699 15.64 -8.96 -39.95
CA LEU A 699 15.07 -10.27 -40.28
C LEU A 699 14.35 -10.26 -41.65
N LYS A 700 13.54 -9.22 -41.92
CA LYS A 700 12.84 -9.06 -43.20
C LYS A 700 13.82 -8.92 -44.36
N THR A 701 14.85 -8.11 -44.19
CA THR A 701 15.91 -7.88 -45.18
C THR A 701 16.73 -9.15 -45.41
N ALA A 702 17.12 -9.85 -44.35
CA ALA A 702 17.82 -11.13 -44.47
C ALA A 702 16.96 -12.16 -45.20
N SER A 703 15.65 -12.19 -44.92
CA SER A 703 14.71 -13.02 -45.66
C SER A 703 14.68 -12.64 -47.14
N ASP A 704 14.43 -11.38 -47.50
CA ASP A 704 14.31 -10.94 -48.90
C ASP A 704 15.59 -11.14 -49.70
N LEU A 705 16.74 -10.89 -49.08
CA LEU A 705 18.06 -11.03 -49.69
C LEU A 705 18.60 -12.47 -49.65
N ASN A 706 17.84 -13.42 -49.09
CA ASN A 706 18.22 -14.83 -48.92
C ASN A 706 19.54 -15.02 -48.15
N ILE A 707 19.73 -14.21 -47.10
CA ILE A 707 20.88 -14.29 -46.19
C ILE A 707 20.54 -15.30 -45.09
N PRO A 708 21.35 -16.38 -44.91
CA PRO A 708 21.12 -17.36 -43.87
C PRO A 708 21.24 -16.77 -42.47
N LEU A 709 20.11 -16.53 -41.83
CA LEU A 709 20.02 -15.89 -40.52
C LEU A 709 18.89 -16.53 -39.71
N VAL A 710 19.11 -16.67 -38.41
CA VAL A 710 18.08 -17.04 -37.42
C VAL A 710 18.05 -15.98 -36.33
N GLY A 711 16.84 -15.56 -35.93
CA GLY A 711 16.64 -14.61 -34.84
C GLY A 711 16.43 -15.32 -33.50
N ILE A 712 16.94 -14.75 -32.42
CA ILE A 712 16.74 -15.20 -31.04
C ILE A 712 16.27 -14.01 -30.20
N GLY A 713 15.16 -14.19 -29.48
CA GLY A 713 14.56 -13.16 -28.65
C GLY A 713 13.74 -13.70 -27.48
N LEU A 714 13.02 -12.81 -26.81
CA LEU A 714 12.07 -13.15 -25.75
C LEU A 714 10.64 -12.90 -26.22
N LEU A 715 9.71 -13.79 -25.85
CA LEU A 715 8.28 -13.59 -26.09
C LEU A 715 7.65 -12.98 -24.85
N TYR A 716 7.23 -11.73 -24.93
CA TYR A 716 6.63 -11.01 -23.81
C TYR A 716 5.12 -11.23 -23.73
N LYS A 717 4.60 -11.37 -22.50
CA LYS A 717 3.15 -11.47 -22.25
C LYS A 717 2.43 -10.15 -22.50
N ASN A 718 3.06 -9.03 -22.14
CA ASN A 718 2.47 -7.70 -22.25
C ASN A 718 3.20 -6.89 -23.32
N GLY A 719 2.41 -6.30 -24.22
CA GLY A 719 2.89 -5.52 -25.35
C GLY A 719 3.03 -4.02 -25.09
N TYR A 720 2.81 -3.20 -26.12
CA TYR A 720 2.76 -1.73 -25.96
C TYR A 720 1.72 -1.35 -24.92
N PHE A 721 2.05 -0.34 -24.12
CA PHE A 721 1.02 0.29 -23.32
C PHE A 721 0.08 1.07 -24.23
N ARG A 722 -1.22 0.99 -23.92
CA ARG A 722 -2.23 1.88 -24.42
C ARG A 722 -2.30 3.07 -23.48
N GLN A 723 -2.10 4.25 -24.03
CA GLN A 723 -2.36 5.46 -23.29
C GLN A 723 -3.86 5.75 -23.37
N ILE A 724 -4.55 5.54 -22.26
CA ILE A 724 -5.95 5.92 -22.09
C ILE A 724 -5.97 7.27 -21.40
N ILE A 725 -6.65 8.24 -22.01
CA ILE A 725 -7.02 9.45 -21.30
C ILE A 725 -8.28 9.11 -20.54
N ASP A 726 -8.17 9.04 -19.21
CA ASP A 726 -9.33 8.73 -18.37
C ASP A 726 -10.36 9.87 -18.40
N LYS A 727 -11.51 9.63 -17.76
CA LYS A 727 -12.62 10.61 -17.65
C LYS A 727 -12.22 11.95 -17.02
N ASN A 728 -11.05 12.03 -16.38
CA ASN A 728 -10.53 13.21 -15.71
C ASN A 728 -9.39 13.90 -16.51
N GLY A 729 -9.05 13.38 -17.69
CA GLY A 729 -7.99 13.93 -18.54
C GLY A 729 -6.58 13.38 -18.24
N TYR A 730 -6.44 12.39 -17.35
CA TYR A 730 -5.13 11.81 -17.03
C TYR A 730 -4.72 10.72 -18.00
N GLN A 731 -3.44 10.72 -18.35
CA GLN A 731 -2.84 9.68 -19.19
C GLN A 731 -2.53 8.45 -18.31
N VAL A 732 -3.27 7.37 -18.51
CA VAL A 732 -3.09 6.06 -17.86
C VAL A 732 -2.48 5.09 -18.88
N ALA A 733 -1.38 4.45 -18.51
CA ALA A 733 -0.76 3.40 -19.32
C ALA A 733 -1.36 2.03 -18.97
N GLU A 734 -2.20 1.49 -19.85
CA GLU A 734 -2.75 0.14 -19.75
C GLU A 734 -1.90 -0.84 -20.56
N TYR A 735 -1.48 -1.96 -19.98
CA TYR A 735 -0.67 -2.98 -20.67
C TYR A 735 -1.54 -4.20 -20.98
N PRO A 736 -2.18 -4.28 -22.17
CA PRO A 736 -3.00 -5.42 -22.53
C PRO A 736 -2.15 -6.69 -22.60
N GLU A 737 -2.68 -7.78 -22.03
CA GLU A 737 -2.08 -9.11 -22.17
C GLU A 737 -2.25 -9.62 -23.61
N SER A 738 -1.19 -10.19 -24.16
CA SER A 738 -1.18 -10.79 -25.48
C SER A 738 -1.68 -12.22 -25.40
N ASP A 739 -2.66 -12.56 -26.23
CA ASP A 739 -3.11 -13.95 -26.41
C ASP A 739 -2.31 -14.61 -27.54
N PHE A 740 -1.37 -15.47 -27.16
CA PHE A 740 -0.49 -16.16 -28.11
C PHE A 740 -1.26 -17.08 -29.07
N SER A 741 -2.48 -17.51 -28.73
CA SER A 741 -3.28 -18.41 -29.58
C SER A 741 -3.79 -17.73 -30.84
N ILE A 742 -3.91 -16.40 -30.83
CA ILE A 742 -4.35 -15.59 -31.98
C ILE A 742 -3.18 -14.86 -32.65
N MET A 743 -1.95 -15.09 -32.22
CA MET A 743 -0.74 -14.51 -32.82
C MET A 743 -0.13 -15.49 -33.84
N PRO A 744 0.63 -15.01 -34.84
CA PRO A 744 1.36 -15.86 -35.78
C PRO A 744 2.63 -16.42 -35.14
N VAL A 745 2.49 -17.02 -33.95
CA VAL A 745 3.55 -17.68 -33.19
C VAL A 745 3.14 -19.14 -33.00
N GLN A 746 4.10 -20.06 -33.08
CA GLN A 746 3.83 -21.48 -32.90
C GLN A 746 4.78 -22.07 -31.87
N ILE A 747 4.26 -22.86 -30.94
CA ILE A 747 5.13 -23.58 -30.01
C ILE A 747 5.97 -24.58 -30.79
N LEU A 748 7.29 -24.50 -30.63
CA LEU A 748 8.22 -25.37 -31.33
C LEU A 748 8.13 -26.77 -30.73
N ARG A 749 7.96 -27.78 -31.59
CA ARG A 749 7.88 -29.19 -31.18
C ARG A 749 9.03 -29.98 -31.76
N ASP A 750 9.50 -30.99 -31.03
CA ASP A 750 10.48 -31.96 -31.51
C ASP A 750 9.85 -32.99 -32.45
N ASP A 751 10.67 -33.87 -33.03
CA ASP A 751 10.23 -34.94 -33.95
C ASP A 751 9.24 -35.92 -33.29
N ALA A 752 9.20 -35.99 -31.96
CA ALA A 752 8.25 -36.80 -31.20
C ALA A 752 6.96 -36.05 -30.84
N GLY A 753 6.83 -34.78 -31.24
CA GLY A 753 5.67 -33.93 -30.99
C GLY A 753 5.67 -33.25 -29.60
N ASN A 754 6.74 -33.39 -28.81
CA ASN A 754 6.86 -32.74 -27.51
C ASN A 754 7.31 -31.29 -27.66
N GLU A 755 6.88 -30.43 -26.74
CA GLU A 755 7.29 -29.02 -26.73
C GLU A 755 8.79 -28.91 -26.45
N VAL A 756 9.50 -28.17 -27.30
CA VAL A 756 10.92 -27.88 -27.10
C VAL A 756 11.04 -26.91 -25.93
N GLN A 757 11.76 -27.37 -24.89
CA GLN A 757 12.02 -26.59 -23.69
C GLN A 757 13.51 -26.51 -23.39
N ILE A 758 14.00 -25.35 -22.94
CA ILE A 758 15.36 -25.19 -22.38
C ILE A 758 15.28 -25.00 -20.87
N ASN A 759 16.39 -25.24 -20.18
CA ASN A 759 16.51 -24.94 -18.76
C ASN A 759 17.84 -24.26 -18.44
N LEU A 760 17.81 -23.39 -17.42
CA LEU A 760 18.93 -22.64 -16.89
C LEU A 760 19.00 -22.85 -15.38
N GLU A 761 20.19 -23.07 -14.86
CA GLU A 761 20.42 -23.09 -13.42
C GLU A 761 20.60 -21.65 -12.93
N LEU A 762 19.66 -21.18 -12.12
CA LEU A 762 19.78 -19.94 -11.38
C LEU A 762 20.11 -20.27 -9.91
N PRO A 763 20.58 -19.30 -9.12
CA PRO A 763 20.84 -19.55 -7.71
C PRO A 763 19.61 -20.10 -6.98
N GLY A 764 19.75 -21.31 -6.44
CA GLY A 764 18.71 -22.01 -5.68
C GLY A 764 17.55 -22.61 -6.49
N ARG A 765 17.53 -22.51 -7.83
CA ARG A 765 16.41 -23.03 -8.65
C ARG A 765 16.76 -23.25 -10.11
N THR A 766 15.96 -24.07 -10.79
CA THR A 766 16.04 -24.26 -12.25
C THR A 766 14.93 -23.45 -12.93
N LEU A 767 15.31 -22.57 -13.85
CA LEU A 767 14.40 -21.83 -14.71
C LEU A 767 14.13 -22.65 -15.96
N TYR A 768 12.86 -22.90 -16.28
CA TYR A 768 12.42 -23.58 -17.50
C TYR A 768 11.87 -22.57 -18.50
N ALA A 769 12.05 -22.79 -19.80
CA ALA A 769 11.46 -21.91 -20.81
C ALA A 769 11.05 -22.66 -22.07
N ASN A 770 9.81 -22.43 -22.51
CA ASN A 770 9.28 -22.98 -23.76
C ASN A 770 9.70 -22.09 -24.94
N ILE A 771 9.80 -22.70 -26.11
CA ILE A 771 10.27 -22.05 -27.32
C ILE A 771 9.12 -21.86 -28.29
N TRP A 772 8.97 -20.64 -28.78
CA TRP A 772 8.00 -20.26 -29.79
C TRP A 772 8.74 -19.85 -31.06
N GLU A 773 8.23 -20.26 -32.22
CA GLU A 773 8.76 -19.89 -33.53
C GLU A 773 7.81 -18.91 -34.24
N VAL A 774 8.41 -17.90 -34.85
CA VAL A 774 7.78 -16.97 -35.78
C VAL A 774 8.49 -17.07 -37.12
N LYS A 775 7.74 -17.31 -38.20
CA LYS A 775 8.30 -17.31 -39.55
C LYS A 775 8.28 -15.88 -40.10
N VAL A 776 9.46 -15.34 -40.39
CA VAL A 776 9.67 -14.03 -41.02
C VAL A 776 10.17 -14.29 -42.44
N GLY A 777 9.25 -14.63 -43.35
CA GLY A 777 9.61 -15.12 -44.68
C GLY A 777 10.41 -16.42 -44.57
N ARG A 778 11.66 -16.41 -45.05
CA ARG A 778 12.63 -17.52 -45.00
C ARG A 778 13.32 -17.65 -43.64
N VAL A 779 13.32 -16.59 -42.84
CA VAL A 779 14.02 -16.53 -41.55
C VAL A 779 13.11 -17.05 -40.43
N SER A 780 13.67 -17.90 -39.57
CA SER A 780 13.04 -18.30 -38.31
C SER A 780 13.49 -17.39 -37.17
N LEU A 781 12.52 -16.81 -36.47
CA LEU A 781 12.73 -16.13 -35.19
C LEU A 781 12.25 -17.03 -34.06
N TYR A 782 13.16 -17.41 -33.17
CA TYR A 782 12.84 -18.16 -31.97
C TYR A 782 12.72 -17.24 -30.77
N LEU A 783 11.57 -17.30 -30.09
CA LEU A 783 11.26 -16.51 -28.92
C LEU A 783 11.14 -17.40 -27.70
N ILE A 784 11.83 -17.03 -26.63
CA ILE A 784 11.90 -17.77 -25.38
C ILE A 784 10.86 -17.21 -24.40
N ASN A 785 10.07 -18.08 -23.77
CA ASN A 785 9.04 -17.69 -22.82
C ASN A 785 9.11 -18.52 -21.52
N THR A 786 9.01 -17.84 -20.37
CA THR A 786 9.10 -18.46 -19.03
C THR A 786 7.74 -18.73 -18.38
N ASP A 787 6.61 -18.44 -19.06
CA ASP A 787 5.27 -18.79 -18.59
C ASP A 787 4.99 -20.29 -18.77
N VAL A 788 5.72 -21.11 -18.01
CA VAL A 788 5.64 -22.58 -18.03
C VAL A 788 5.25 -23.11 -16.65
N LEU A 789 4.59 -24.27 -16.61
CA LEU A 789 4.03 -24.85 -15.38
C LEU A 789 5.09 -25.20 -14.31
N GLY A 790 6.36 -25.38 -14.69
CA GLY A 790 7.47 -25.68 -13.77
C GLY A 790 8.11 -24.46 -13.11
N ASN A 791 7.70 -23.25 -13.48
CA ASN A 791 8.30 -22.00 -13.00
C ASN A 791 7.47 -21.34 -11.89
N THR A 792 8.16 -20.65 -10.98
CA THR A 792 7.51 -19.82 -9.96
C THR A 792 6.86 -18.57 -10.60
N LEU A 793 5.94 -17.90 -9.91
CA LEU A 793 5.36 -16.65 -10.41
C LEU A 793 6.43 -15.57 -10.70
N GLN A 794 7.51 -15.54 -9.92
CA GLN A 794 8.62 -14.62 -10.16
C GLN A 794 9.39 -14.96 -11.44
N ASP A 795 9.62 -16.25 -11.70
CA ASP A 795 10.29 -16.71 -12.92
C ASP A 795 9.45 -16.43 -14.18
N LYS A 796 8.12 -16.54 -14.06
CA LYS A 796 7.19 -16.15 -15.14
C LYS A 796 7.28 -14.66 -15.47
N LYS A 797 7.53 -13.80 -14.46
CA LYS A 797 7.70 -12.35 -14.66
C LYS A 797 8.90 -11.98 -15.52
N ILE A 798 9.90 -12.86 -15.66
CA ILE A 798 11.06 -12.64 -16.55
C ILE A 798 10.61 -12.34 -17.98
N THR A 799 9.53 -12.95 -18.45
CA THR A 799 8.99 -12.70 -19.80
C THR A 799 7.62 -12.01 -19.77
N GLU A 800 7.30 -11.30 -18.69
CA GLU A 800 6.03 -10.54 -18.60
C GLU A 800 6.08 -9.29 -19.48
N ARG A 801 7.15 -8.49 -19.41
CA ARG A 801 7.28 -7.23 -20.16
C ARG A 801 8.71 -6.93 -20.59
N LEU A 802 8.81 -6.18 -21.67
CA LEU A 802 10.05 -5.62 -22.18
C LEU A 802 10.49 -4.42 -21.30
N TYR A 803 11.78 -4.36 -20.93
CA TYR A 803 12.38 -3.29 -20.11
C TYR A 803 11.67 -2.98 -18.77
N PRO A 804 11.51 -3.97 -17.85
CA PRO A 804 11.02 -3.69 -16.51
C PRO A 804 12.03 -2.85 -15.70
N ALA A 805 11.54 -2.01 -14.79
CA ALA A 805 12.38 -1.18 -13.92
C ALA A 805 13.19 -1.99 -12.87
N ASP A 806 12.84 -3.27 -12.64
CA ASP A 806 13.50 -4.14 -11.67
C ASP A 806 14.80 -4.72 -12.25
N GLN A 807 15.95 -4.32 -11.69
CA GLN A 807 17.28 -4.76 -12.14
C GLN A 807 17.49 -6.28 -12.01
N ARG A 808 16.83 -6.94 -11.05
CA ARG A 808 16.92 -8.40 -10.90
C ARG A 808 16.23 -9.10 -12.06
N ILE A 809 15.04 -8.62 -12.44
CA ILE A 809 14.35 -9.15 -13.61
C ILE A 809 15.15 -8.84 -14.88
N ARG A 810 15.79 -7.66 -14.96
CA ARG A 810 16.67 -7.31 -16.10
C ARG A 810 17.83 -8.27 -16.25
N ILE A 811 18.63 -8.53 -15.21
CA ILE A 811 19.76 -9.47 -15.33
C ILE A 811 19.27 -10.90 -15.66
N GLU A 812 18.13 -11.32 -15.10
CA GLU A 812 17.54 -12.63 -15.40
C GLU A 812 17.03 -12.72 -16.86
N GLN A 813 16.50 -11.63 -17.43
CA GLN A 813 16.16 -11.52 -18.84
C GLN A 813 17.40 -11.66 -19.73
N GLU A 814 18.51 -11.01 -19.37
CA GLU A 814 19.74 -11.07 -20.14
C GLU A 814 20.41 -12.45 -20.05
N ILE A 815 20.35 -13.10 -18.88
CA ILE A 815 20.81 -14.49 -18.70
C ILE A 815 19.97 -15.42 -19.56
N LEU A 816 18.65 -15.27 -19.53
CA LEU A 816 17.73 -16.07 -20.33
C LEU A 816 17.96 -15.87 -21.84
N LEU A 817 18.07 -14.63 -22.30
CA LEU A 817 18.29 -14.31 -23.71
C LEU A 817 19.67 -14.78 -24.17
N GLY A 818 20.72 -14.45 -23.42
CA GLY A 818 22.10 -14.76 -23.79
C GLY A 818 22.43 -16.24 -23.64
N MET A 819 22.47 -16.74 -22.40
CA MET A 819 22.85 -18.13 -22.12
C MET A 819 21.76 -19.10 -22.58
N GLY A 820 20.49 -18.79 -22.29
CA GLY A 820 19.36 -19.62 -22.73
C GLY A 820 19.26 -19.71 -24.25
N GLY A 821 19.51 -18.61 -24.97
CA GLY A 821 19.51 -18.63 -26.44
C GLY A 821 20.65 -19.46 -27.05
N VAL A 822 21.84 -19.49 -26.44
CA VAL A 822 22.93 -20.40 -26.87
C VAL A 822 22.56 -21.86 -26.64
N ARG A 823 21.97 -22.19 -25.48
CA ARG A 823 21.46 -23.53 -25.19
C ARG A 823 20.37 -23.96 -26.16
N LEU A 824 19.49 -23.03 -26.54
CA LEU A 824 18.45 -23.25 -27.53
C LEU A 824 19.05 -23.63 -28.88
N ILE A 825 19.94 -22.80 -29.42
CA ILE A 825 20.62 -23.05 -30.71
C ILE A 825 21.27 -24.43 -30.73
N LYS A 826 21.97 -24.77 -29.64
CA LYS A 826 22.59 -26.09 -29.48
C LYS A 826 21.56 -27.21 -29.49
N LYS A 827 20.45 -27.05 -28.75
CA LYS A 827 19.36 -28.03 -28.69
C LYS A 827 18.69 -28.25 -30.04
N LEU A 828 18.60 -27.21 -30.87
CA LEU A 828 18.08 -27.30 -32.24
C LEU A 828 19.11 -27.84 -33.26
N GLY A 829 20.34 -28.13 -32.83
CA GLY A 829 21.41 -28.56 -33.72
C GLY A 829 21.87 -27.48 -34.71
N ILE A 830 21.49 -26.23 -34.49
CA ILE A 830 21.93 -25.10 -35.32
C ILE A 830 23.39 -24.81 -34.95
N ARG A 831 24.25 -24.66 -35.96
CA ARG A 831 25.69 -24.37 -35.77
C ARG A 831 26.04 -23.01 -36.37
N PRO A 832 25.78 -21.89 -35.68
CA PRO A 832 25.99 -20.58 -36.26
C PRO A 832 27.45 -20.33 -36.60
N ARG A 833 27.70 -19.70 -37.75
CA ARG A 833 29.05 -19.26 -38.11
C ARG A 833 29.42 -17.95 -37.42
N VAL A 834 28.42 -17.11 -37.16
CA VAL A 834 28.55 -15.79 -36.52
C VAL A 834 27.42 -15.62 -35.51
N TYR A 835 27.75 -15.08 -34.34
CA TYR A 835 26.80 -14.64 -33.33
C TYR A 835 26.76 -13.11 -33.37
N HIS A 836 25.59 -12.54 -33.64
CA HIS A 836 25.40 -11.09 -33.68
C HIS A 836 24.60 -10.66 -32.46
N ILE A 837 25.24 -9.92 -31.57
CA ILE A 837 24.65 -9.27 -30.40
C ILE A 837 24.20 -7.87 -30.80
N ASN A 838 22.89 -7.63 -30.79
CA ASN A 838 22.31 -6.31 -30.94
C ASN A 838 22.00 -5.72 -29.55
N GLU A 839 22.75 -4.68 -29.19
CA GLU A 839 22.83 -4.08 -27.85
C GLU A 839 23.29 -5.03 -26.73
N GLY A 840 23.54 -4.49 -25.54
CA GLY A 840 24.14 -5.22 -24.41
C GLY A 840 23.31 -6.38 -23.86
N HIS A 841 22.00 -6.44 -24.15
CA HIS A 841 21.04 -7.32 -23.45
C HIS A 841 21.24 -8.83 -23.63
N SER A 842 22.09 -9.25 -24.57
CA SER A 842 22.42 -10.68 -24.77
C SER A 842 23.89 -10.99 -24.52
N ALA A 843 24.62 -10.06 -23.87
CA ALA A 843 26.06 -10.17 -23.65
C ALA A 843 26.49 -11.46 -22.95
N PHE A 844 25.66 -12.02 -22.06
CA PHE A 844 25.95 -13.29 -21.37
C PHE A 844 26.01 -14.51 -22.28
N LEU A 845 25.63 -14.40 -23.56
CA LEU A 845 25.90 -15.45 -24.55
C LEU A 845 27.41 -15.69 -24.71
N ILE A 846 28.24 -14.66 -24.53
CA ILE A 846 29.70 -14.76 -24.60
C ILE A 846 30.20 -15.74 -23.54
N PHE A 847 29.65 -15.68 -22.32
CA PHE A 847 30.05 -16.55 -21.21
C PHE A 847 29.66 -18.00 -21.48
N GLU A 848 28.42 -18.25 -21.90
CA GLU A 848 27.95 -19.61 -22.23
C GLU A 848 28.77 -20.23 -23.36
N ARG A 849 29.17 -19.43 -24.36
CA ARG A 849 30.00 -19.92 -25.48
C ARG A 849 31.43 -20.26 -25.06
N ILE A 850 32.08 -19.40 -24.28
CA ILE A 850 33.42 -19.69 -23.74
C ILE A 850 33.36 -20.97 -22.90
N ALA A 851 32.36 -21.08 -22.02
CA ALA A 851 32.15 -22.25 -21.18
C ALA A 851 31.93 -23.54 -21.98
N GLY A 852 31.11 -23.49 -23.03
CA GLY A 852 30.89 -24.62 -23.92
C GLY A 852 32.17 -25.08 -24.62
N LEU A 853 32.98 -24.15 -25.15
CA LEU A 853 34.24 -24.49 -25.81
C LEU A 853 35.26 -25.12 -24.84
N MET A 854 35.36 -24.58 -23.62
CA MET A 854 36.26 -25.13 -22.60
C MET A 854 35.82 -26.55 -22.16
N THR A 855 34.52 -26.74 -21.93
CA THR A 855 34.01 -27.99 -21.37
C THR A 855 33.80 -29.09 -22.41
N GLU A 856 33.46 -28.75 -23.65
CA GLU A 856 33.11 -29.71 -24.71
C GLU A 856 34.25 -29.96 -25.70
N GLU A 857 35.03 -28.92 -26.02
CA GLU A 857 36.14 -29.01 -26.98
C GLU A 857 37.52 -29.02 -26.28
N GLY A 858 37.56 -28.84 -24.96
CA GLY A 858 38.80 -28.90 -24.16
C GLY A 858 39.75 -27.73 -24.41
N LEU A 859 39.26 -26.62 -24.96
CA LEU A 859 40.07 -25.42 -25.19
C LEU A 859 40.41 -24.72 -23.88
N THR A 860 41.56 -24.04 -23.85
CA THR A 860 41.89 -23.12 -22.76
C THR A 860 41.01 -21.86 -22.82
N LEU A 861 40.93 -21.11 -21.71
CA LEU A 861 40.19 -19.85 -21.66
C LEU A 861 40.64 -18.86 -22.74
N ASP A 862 41.95 -18.75 -22.98
CA ASP A 862 42.51 -17.84 -23.98
C ASP A 862 42.13 -18.27 -25.40
N GLU A 863 42.23 -19.57 -25.72
CA GLU A 863 41.82 -20.11 -27.02
C GLU A 863 40.32 -19.94 -27.25
N ALA A 864 39.49 -20.28 -26.25
CA ALA A 864 38.04 -20.11 -26.32
C ALA A 864 37.65 -18.63 -26.49
N THR A 865 38.36 -17.72 -25.80
CA THR A 865 38.15 -16.27 -25.92
C THR A 865 38.45 -15.78 -27.33
N GLU A 866 39.55 -16.21 -27.96
CA GLU A 866 39.87 -15.82 -29.34
C GLU A 866 38.86 -16.37 -30.34
N VAL A 867 38.38 -17.61 -30.16
CA VAL A 867 37.32 -18.18 -31.01
C VAL A 867 36.03 -17.37 -30.88
N VAL A 868 35.59 -17.07 -29.65
CA VAL A 868 34.36 -16.30 -29.41
C VAL A 868 34.51 -14.88 -29.93
N ARG A 869 35.67 -14.22 -29.74
CA ARG A 869 35.96 -12.89 -30.29
C ARG A 869 35.92 -12.88 -31.82
N GLY A 870 36.53 -13.86 -32.48
CA GLY A 870 36.58 -13.94 -33.95
C GLY A 870 35.25 -14.31 -34.62
N SER A 871 34.24 -14.71 -33.83
CA SER A 871 32.93 -15.16 -34.32
C SER A 871 31.74 -14.41 -33.70
N THR A 872 32.00 -13.32 -32.97
CA THR A 872 30.95 -12.47 -32.37
C THR A 872 30.99 -11.07 -32.98
N VAL A 873 29.84 -10.59 -33.44
CA VAL A 873 29.61 -9.21 -33.87
C VAL A 873 28.78 -8.52 -32.80
N PHE A 874 29.24 -7.37 -32.31
CA PHE A 874 28.49 -6.54 -31.38
C PHE A 874 28.09 -5.24 -32.09
N THR A 875 26.82 -4.89 -32.02
CA THR A 875 26.32 -3.59 -32.51
C THR A 875 25.63 -2.88 -31.36
N THR A 876 26.03 -1.63 -31.12
CA THR A 876 25.35 -0.74 -30.18
C THR A 876 24.98 0.55 -30.91
N HIS A 877 23.74 0.97 -30.72
CA HIS A 877 23.13 2.17 -31.28
C HIS A 877 23.00 3.28 -30.24
N THR A 878 23.12 2.92 -28.96
CA THR A 878 22.99 3.83 -27.82
C THR A 878 24.29 3.86 -27.00
N PRO A 879 25.41 4.40 -27.53
CA PRO A 879 26.70 4.45 -26.83
C PRO A 879 26.73 5.56 -25.77
N VAL A 880 25.65 5.71 -25.01
CA VAL A 880 25.54 6.63 -23.88
C VAL A 880 25.30 5.81 -22.61
N GLU A 881 25.86 6.30 -21.51
CA GLU A 881 25.83 5.62 -20.21
C GLU A 881 24.42 5.21 -19.76
N ALA A 882 23.40 6.03 -20.08
CA ALA A 882 22.01 5.75 -19.75
C ALA A 882 21.36 4.60 -20.55
N GLY A 883 21.94 4.21 -21.69
CA GLY A 883 21.43 3.14 -22.55
C GLY A 883 22.10 1.78 -22.34
N ILE A 884 23.04 1.69 -21.37
CA ILE A 884 23.79 0.48 -21.07
C ILE A 884 23.40 0.01 -19.67
N GLU A 885 22.90 -1.23 -19.54
CA GLU A 885 22.67 -1.79 -18.20
C GLU A 885 23.95 -1.89 -17.39
N ARG A 886 23.83 -1.57 -16.11
CA ARG A 886 24.88 -1.78 -15.12
C ARG A 886 24.34 -2.64 -14.00
N PHE A 887 24.97 -3.79 -13.81
CA PHE A 887 24.67 -4.69 -12.71
C PHE A 887 25.72 -4.52 -11.60
N PRO A 888 25.29 -4.32 -10.35
CA PRO A 888 26.19 -4.33 -9.20
C PRO A 888 27.02 -5.61 -9.12
N LYS A 889 28.24 -5.49 -8.57
CA LYS A 889 29.19 -6.60 -8.48
C LYS A 889 28.61 -7.80 -7.71
N ASP A 890 27.95 -7.55 -6.59
CA ASP A 890 27.28 -8.54 -5.75
C ASP A 890 26.17 -9.29 -6.51
N MET A 891 25.43 -8.60 -7.37
CA MET A 891 24.43 -9.22 -8.25
C MET A 891 25.09 -10.15 -9.28
N MET A 892 26.19 -9.69 -9.91
CA MET A 892 26.98 -10.53 -10.82
C MET A 892 27.55 -11.75 -10.10
N GLU A 893 28.11 -11.59 -8.90
CA GLU A 893 28.62 -12.70 -8.10
C GLU A 893 27.50 -13.68 -7.72
N TYR A 894 26.33 -13.20 -7.35
CA TYR A 894 25.19 -14.05 -6.99
C TYR A 894 24.81 -15.02 -8.14
N TYR A 895 24.66 -14.52 -9.37
CA TYR A 895 24.27 -15.35 -10.51
C TYR A 895 25.41 -16.19 -11.08
N PHE A 896 26.64 -15.66 -11.12
CA PHE A 896 27.75 -16.29 -11.86
C PHE A 896 28.78 -17.03 -11.00
N THR A 897 28.76 -16.93 -9.65
CA THR A 897 29.75 -17.65 -8.80
C THR A 897 29.73 -19.17 -9.04
N SER A 898 28.54 -19.77 -9.11
CA SER A 898 28.42 -21.21 -9.37
C SER A 898 28.84 -21.58 -10.79
N PHE A 899 28.56 -20.71 -11.76
CA PHE A 899 28.95 -20.88 -13.16
C PHE A 899 30.47 -20.90 -13.31
N VAL A 900 31.16 -19.90 -12.73
CA VAL A 900 32.64 -19.80 -12.75
C VAL A 900 33.32 -20.96 -12.02
N LYS A 901 32.69 -21.56 -11.00
CA LYS A 901 33.27 -22.74 -10.32
C LYS A 901 33.13 -24.05 -11.11
N LYS A 902 32.14 -24.13 -12.00
CA LYS A 902 31.82 -25.34 -12.78
C LYS A 902 32.56 -25.40 -14.12
N THR A 903 33.08 -24.27 -14.57
CA THR A 903 33.71 -24.05 -15.86
C THR A 903 35.19 -23.77 -15.64
#